data_AF-A0A9P4WTE2-F1
#
_entry.id   AF-A0A9P4WTE2-F1
#
_cell.length_a   1.000
_cell.length_b   1.000
_cell.length_c   1.000
_cell.angle_alpha   90.00
_cell.angle_beta   90.00
_cell.angle_gamma   90.00
#
_symmetry.space_group_name_H-M   'P 1'
#
loop_
_entity.id
_entity.type
_entity.pdbx_description
1 polymer ?
#
loop_
_entity_poly.entity_id
_entity_poly.type
_entity_poly.pdbx_seq_one_letter_code
_entity_poly.pdbx_strand_id
1 'polypeptide(L)'
;MVAFSAGALLLALRVLITAAPSTAAPVAAPAPQASAPAAAASGYWFADIQRQGVAPYNANKDAYKVFRNVKDYGAKGDGTTDDTEAINKAVADGDRCGEGCDSSTTTPAIVYFPAGTYAVSAPIIQYYYTQFVGDINNLPTLKATANFEGMAVVDADPYIPGGDGANWYTNQNNFYRQVRNFVIDISAAKATAGIHWQVSQATSLQNIRFEMAKGDAGKDQKGIFQDNGSGGFMTDLVFNGGGIGAFLGSQQFTSRNMTFNGCGTAIYMNWNWLWTMKSIFINDCKVGLDMANSPSNQTVGSVLMLDSKLTNTPIGVNTSFTSDSIPTTGGTLILENVDFTGSESAVVGASGNVLVKGGSKVEAWAQGNAMAAGSEQGRVQGDINNGPTKPAVLQGENGWFERSKPQYGDVDVSKFVSLKSKGAKGDGNTDDTAAIQAAIDGLQDGEILYVDHGAYLIKKTIVIPAEKNVKIQGEVYPMFFITGEFFSDMNDPKPGFQVGAKSGDKGTFEMNDAIIGTQGPAPGGILMEWNINAEAGKAGLWDVHFRVGGYEGTKLQSSNCAKNPNATHDANPDCIGSFMQLHVTKSSSGYFENVWLWTADHELDQADHGQIDIYNGRGMIVESQGPVWLVGTASEHSQMSQYHFQGAKDIWYGAIQTETPYYQPNPKSDVPFTKNDKYFDPDFSEGLTSAWAVRVIDSSSIWNYGAGTYSFFSNYDQKCVPGQNCQEHINEITNSTNVNWFGLSSKASVNMITSNGKGLVKDEDNRSNFCATLAIFAQA
;
A
#
# COMPACT_ATOMS: atom_id res chain seq x y z
N MET A 1 56.93 27.08 -53.18
CA MET A 1 56.75 25.97 -54.15
C MET A 1 55.40 25.34 -53.84
N VAL A 2 54.46 25.34 -54.80
CA VAL A 2 53.98 24.13 -55.50
C VAL A 2 53.26 23.18 -54.51
N ALA A 3 51.93 23.32 -54.29
CA ALA A 3 50.82 22.66 -55.05
C ALA A 3 50.59 21.19 -54.61
N PHE A 4 49.41 20.56 -54.57
CA PHE A 4 47.97 20.90 -54.74
C PHE A 4 47.13 19.68 -54.24
N SER A 5 45.79 19.66 -54.06
CA SER A 5 44.69 20.65 -54.14
C SER A 5 43.37 20.10 -53.52
N ALA A 6 42.56 20.99 -52.91
CA ALA A 6 41.08 21.03 -52.95
C ALA A 6 40.21 19.81 -52.54
N GLY A 7 39.36 20.02 -51.51
CA GLY A 7 38.20 19.18 -51.21
C GLY A 7 37.33 19.74 -50.07
N ALA A 8 36.02 19.94 -50.34
CA ALA A 8 34.96 20.22 -49.36
C ALA A 8 35.04 21.51 -48.49
N LEU A 9 35.13 22.68 -49.14
CA LEU A 9 34.64 23.93 -48.57
C LEU A 9 33.10 23.98 -48.66
N LEU A 10 32.36 23.45 -47.66
CA LEU A 10 30.90 23.62 -47.52
C LEU A 10 30.38 23.12 -46.15
N LEU A 11 30.50 23.95 -45.09
CA LEU A 11 29.54 24.04 -43.96
C LEU A 11 29.89 25.11 -42.90
N ALA A 12 31.06 25.74 -42.97
CA ALA A 12 31.54 26.67 -41.92
C ALA A 12 31.12 28.14 -42.12
N LEU A 13 29.82 28.43 -42.18
CA LEU A 13 29.34 29.83 -42.06
C LEU A 13 27.86 29.97 -41.61
N ARG A 14 27.49 29.44 -40.43
CA ARG A 14 26.19 29.78 -39.80
C ARG A 14 26.05 29.51 -38.28
N VAL A 15 27.11 29.70 -37.49
CA VAL A 15 27.01 29.67 -36.01
C VAL A 15 27.79 30.82 -35.38
N LEU A 16 27.15 31.99 -35.30
CA LEU A 16 27.43 33.09 -34.38
C LEU A 16 26.20 34.01 -34.43
N ILE A 17 25.80 34.59 -33.30
CA ILE A 17 24.51 35.26 -33.05
C ILE A 17 23.32 34.28 -32.84
N THR A 18 23.23 33.72 -31.64
CA THR A 18 22.10 33.93 -30.69
C THR A 18 22.47 33.31 -29.34
N ALA A 19 22.98 34.12 -28.42
CA ALA A 19 23.04 33.73 -27.01
C ALA A 19 21.68 34.03 -26.37
N ALA A 20 20.83 33.02 -26.26
CA ALA A 20 19.63 33.06 -25.43
C ALA A 20 19.95 32.34 -24.10
N PRO A 21 19.53 32.86 -22.94
CA PRO A 21 19.66 32.13 -21.69
C PRO A 21 18.79 30.87 -21.76
N SER A 22 19.36 29.71 -21.39
CA SER A 22 18.59 28.49 -21.22
C SER A 22 17.74 28.59 -19.95
N THR A 23 16.56 29.21 -20.08
CA THR A 23 15.50 29.02 -19.10
C THR A 23 15.16 27.53 -19.10
N ALA A 24 15.41 26.84 -17.98
CA ALA A 24 14.91 25.49 -17.78
C ALA A 24 13.39 25.49 -18.04
N ALA A 25 12.89 24.48 -18.74
CA ALA A 25 11.46 24.31 -18.87
C ALA A 25 10.86 24.21 -17.46
N PRO A 26 9.80 24.97 -17.13
CA PRO A 26 9.14 24.79 -15.85
C PRO A 26 8.62 23.35 -15.77
N VAL A 27 8.97 22.65 -14.69
CA VAL A 27 8.24 21.44 -14.27
C VAL A 27 6.77 21.81 -14.26
N ALA A 28 5.91 20.97 -14.84
CA ALA A 28 4.50 21.27 -14.99
C ALA A 28 3.87 21.53 -13.61
N ALA A 29 3.68 22.81 -13.27
CA ALA A 29 2.89 23.17 -12.12
C ALA A 29 1.45 22.64 -12.34
N PRO A 30 0.78 22.10 -11.30
CA PRO A 30 -0.62 21.75 -11.41
C PRO A 30 -1.38 22.99 -11.90
N ALA A 31 -2.16 22.83 -12.96
CA ALA A 31 -2.82 23.96 -13.62
C ALA A 31 -3.66 24.74 -12.60
N PRO A 32 -3.58 26.09 -12.57
CA PRO A 32 -4.38 26.88 -11.65
C PRO A 32 -5.87 26.70 -11.99
N GLN A 33 -6.55 25.84 -11.24
CA GLN A 33 -7.98 25.59 -11.40
C GLN A 33 -8.75 26.88 -11.09
N ALA A 34 -9.59 27.28 -12.03
CA ALA A 34 -10.50 28.41 -11.84
C ALA A 34 -11.50 28.11 -10.72
N SER A 35 -11.90 29.15 -10.00
CA SER A 35 -12.98 29.08 -9.01
C SER A 35 -14.26 28.51 -9.62
N ALA A 36 -14.84 27.49 -8.98
CA ALA A 36 -15.96 26.72 -9.52
C ALA A 36 -17.22 27.58 -9.76
N PRO A 37 -17.88 27.47 -10.93
CA PRO A 37 -19.27 27.91 -11.10
C PRO A 37 -20.23 26.94 -10.38
N ALA A 38 -21.38 27.45 -9.94
CA ALA A 38 -22.36 26.64 -9.22
C ALA A 38 -23.15 25.69 -10.13
N ALA A 39 -23.35 24.45 -9.64
CA ALA A 39 -24.46 23.55 -9.98
C ALA A 39 -24.70 23.22 -11.48
N ALA A 40 -23.68 22.73 -12.17
CA ALA A 40 -23.87 21.73 -13.24
C ALA A 40 -23.55 20.33 -12.68
N ALA A 41 -24.14 19.28 -13.24
CA ALA A 41 -23.67 17.91 -12.99
C ALA A 41 -22.23 17.80 -13.50
N SER A 42 -21.35 17.20 -12.70
CA SER A 42 -19.90 17.14 -12.95
C SER A 42 -19.50 16.25 -14.13
N GLY A 43 -20.44 15.46 -14.66
CA GLY A 43 -20.19 14.42 -15.65
C GLY A 43 -19.43 13.21 -15.10
N TYR A 44 -19.17 13.15 -13.79
CA TYR A 44 -18.45 12.03 -13.19
C TYR A 44 -19.36 10.81 -13.11
N TRP A 45 -19.01 9.73 -13.83
CA TRP A 45 -19.78 8.47 -13.92
C TRP A 45 -20.28 7.93 -12.57
N PHE A 46 -19.51 8.17 -11.51
CA PHE A 46 -19.79 7.69 -10.16
C PHE A 46 -21.07 8.31 -9.56
N ALA A 47 -21.47 9.51 -9.98
CA ALA A 47 -22.74 10.11 -9.55
C ALA A 47 -23.95 9.41 -10.19
N ASP A 48 -23.82 9.02 -11.47
CA ASP A 48 -24.93 8.67 -12.35
C ASP A 48 -25.07 7.15 -12.59
N ILE A 49 -24.07 6.34 -12.23
CA ILE A 49 -24.09 4.90 -12.44
C ILE A 49 -25.22 4.22 -11.65
N GLN A 50 -25.91 3.28 -12.30
CA GLN A 50 -27.00 2.54 -11.69
C GLN A 50 -26.49 1.76 -10.47
N ARG A 51 -27.06 2.05 -9.29
CA ARG A 51 -26.68 1.40 -8.04
C ARG A 51 -27.40 0.07 -7.87
N GLN A 52 -26.67 -1.03 -8.06
CA GLN A 52 -27.16 -2.41 -7.95
C GLN A 52 -26.39 -3.23 -6.89
N GLY A 53 -25.48 -2.61 -6.14
CA GLY A 53 -24.74 -3.24 -5.06
C GLY A 53 -25.64 -3.74 -3.93
N VAL A 54 -25.31 -4.91 -3.39
CA VAL A 54 -25.94 -5.50 -2.20
C VAL A 54 -24.84 -6.01 -1.28
N ALA A 55 -25.04 -5.93 0.03
CA ALA A 55 -24.19 -6.62 1.01
C ALA A 55 -24.83 -7.99 1.31
N PRO A 56 -24.47 -9.09 0.61
CA PRO A 56 -25.27 -10.32 0.57
C PRO A 56 -25.34 -11.07 1.89
N TYR A 57 -24.38 -10.80 2.77
CA TYR A 57 -24.22 -11.37 4.10
C TYR A 57 -24.68 -10.43 5.24
N ASN A 58 -25.15 -9.22 4.91
CA ASN A 58 -25.77 -8.36 5.89
C ASN A 58 -27.12 -8.94 6.34
N ALA A 59 -27.40 -8.95 7.65
CA ALA A 59 -28.67 -9.46 8.19
C ALA A 59 -29.90 -8.76 7.59
N ASN A 60 -29.77 -7.48 7.19
CA ASN A 60 -30.80 -6.63 6.61
C ASN A 60 -30.53 -6.33 5.12
N LYS A 61 -29.87 -7.23 4.37
CA LYS A 61 -29.38 -7.02 2.99
C LYS A 61 -30.36 -6.40 1.99
N ASP A 62 -31.66 -6.65 2.11
CA ASP A 62 -32.68 -6.12 1.20
C ASP A 62 -32.99 -4.63 1.45
N ALA A 63 -32.67 -4.12 2.65
CA ALA A 63 -32.81 -2.72 3.05
C ALA A 63 -31.44 -1.99 3.15
N TYR A 64 -30.35 -2.75 3.27
CA TYR A 64 -29.00 -2.22 3.41
C TYR A 64 -28.53 -1.56 2.10
N LYS A 65 -28.28 -0.25 2.14
CA LYS A 65 -27.69 0.49 1.02
C LYS A 65 -26.18 0.34 1.07
N VAL A 66 -25.50 0.14 -0.06
CA VAL A 66 -24.02 0.20 -0.12
C VAL A 66 -23.54 1.62 -0.45
N PHE A 67 -24.21 2.29 -1.38
CA PHE A 67 -23.94 3.68 -1.77
C PHE A 67 -24.83 4.67 -1.00
N ARG A 68 -24.23 5.75 -0.49
CA ARG A 68 -24.93 6.92 0.08
C ARG A 68 -24.40 8.19 -0.57
N ASN A 69 -25.27 9.08 -1.04
CA ASN A 69 -24.91 10.45 -1.42
C ASN A 69 -25.26 11.38 -0.25
N VAL A 70 -24.30 12.15 0.27
CA VAL A 70 -24.52 13.01 1.46
C VAL A 70 -25.68 14.00 1.31
N LYS A 71 -26.00 14.43 0.08
CA LYS A 71 -27.11 15.37 -0.18
C LYS A 71 -28.48 14.72 0.04
N ASP A 72 -28.60 13.40 -0.13
CA ASP A 72 -29.83 12.65 0.17
C ASP A 72 -30.12 12.58 1.68
N TYR A 73 -29.10 12.76 2.51
CA TYR A 73 -29.19 12.79 3.98
C TYR A 73 -29.39 14.21 4.53
N GLY A 74 -29.39 15.22 3.66
CA GLY A 74 -29.74 16.60 3.97
C GLY A 74 -28.63 17.62 3.72
N ALA A 75 -27.39 17.18 3.45
CA ALA A 75 -26.25 18.07 3.28
C ALA A 75 -26.44 19.03 2.11
N LYS A 76 -26.04 20.30 2.27
CA LYS A 76 -26.23 21.34 1.25
C LYS A 76 -25.01 21.47 0.35
N GLY A 77 -23.81 21.45 0.92
CA GLY A 77 -22.59 21.76 0.20
C GLY A 77 -22.53 23.23 -0.26
N ASP A 78 -23.15 24.15 0.48
CA ASP A 78 -23.24 25.59 0.16
C ASP A 78 -22.17 26.46 0.84
N GLY A 79 -21.37 25.88 1.75
CA GLY A 79 -20.28 26.53 2.48
C GLY A 79 -20.70 27.36 3.69
N THR A 80 -22.00 27.34 4.05
CA THR A 80 -22.60 28.13 5.14
C THR A 80 -23.52 27.32 6.05
N THR A 81 -24.27 26.36 5.51
CA THR A 81 -25.01 25.37 6.30
C THR A 81 -24.01 24.38 6.91
N ASP A 82 -24.18 24.10 8.20
CA ASP A 82 -23.41 23.04 8.87
C ASP A 82 -23.95 21.67 8.42
N ASP A 83 -23.11 20.95 7.69
CA ASP A 83 -23.41 19.65 7.11
C ASP A 83 -22.91 18.48 7.96
N THR A 84 -22.26 18.71 9.12
CA THR A 84 -21.68 17.64 9.97
C THR A 84 -22.70 16.55 10.32
N GLU A 85 -23.90 16.92 10.78
CA GLU A 85 -24.94 15.94 11.17
C GLU A 85 -25.41 15.14 9.95
N ALA A 86 -25.66 15.80 8.81
CA ALA A 86 -26.15 15.15 7.60
C ALA A 86 -25.13 14.18 7.01
N ILE A 87 -23.84 14.53 7.06
CA ILE A 87 -22.75 13.66 6.61
C ILE A 87 -22.62 12.47 7.56
N ASN A 88 -22.48 12.69 8.87
CA ASN A 88 -22.36 11.58 9.85
C ASN A 88 -23.56 10.64 9.81
N LYS A 89 -24.77 11.15 9.57
CA LYS A 89 -25.97 10.34 9.32
C LYS A 89 -25.86 9.47 8.06
N ALA A 90 -25.27 9.98 6.98
CA ALA A 90 -24.98 9.19 5.78
C ALA A 90 -23.92 8.11 6.04
N VAL A 91 -22.94 8.36 6.92
CA VAL A 91 -21.92 7.37 7.30
C VAL A 91 -22.51 6.25 8.16
N ALA A 92 -23.40 6.57 9.10
CA ALA A 92 -23.95 5.61 10.07
C ALA A 92 -25.17 4.80 9.56
N ASP A 93 -25.84 5.23 8.47
CA ASP A 93 -27.09 4.60 7.98
C ASP A 93 -26.94 3.11 7.67
N GLY A 94 -27.86 2.30 8.22
CA GLY A 94 -27.92 0.84 8.06
C GLY A 94 -27.21 0.02 9.15
N ASP A 95 -27.28 0.45 10.42
CA ASP A 95 -26.78 -0.29 11.60
C ASP A 95 -25.34 -0.80 11.44
N ARG A 96 -24.43 0.12 11.12
CA ARG A 96 -23.03 -0.18 10.77
C ARG A 96 -22.10 -0.29 11.97
N CYS A 97 -20.95 -0.93 11.76
CA CYS A 97 -19.87 -1.04 12.74
C CYS A 97 -19.29 0.35 13.11
N GLY A 98 -19.65 0.83 14.30
CA GLY A 98 -19.19 2.06 14.94
C GLY A 98 -18.73 1.79 16.37
N GLU A 99 -18.98 2.73 17.30
CA GLU A 99 -18.62 2.57 18.71
C GLU A 99 -19.08 1.22 19.31
N GLY A 100 -18.15 0.46 19.88
CA GLY A 100 -18.42 -0.85 20.49
C GLY A 100 -18.44 -2.03 19.50
N CYS A 101 -18.09 -1.82 18.24
CA CYS A 101 -17.84 -2.86 17.24
C CYS A 101 -16.36 -2.81 16.81
N ASP A 102 -15.61 -3.90 16.99
CA ASP A 102 -14.17 -3.94 16.66
C ASP A 102 -13.93 -3.94 15.14
N SER A 103 -14.69 -4.75 14.41
CA SER A 103 -14.54 -4.93 12.95
C SER A 103 -15.83 -5.47 12.31
N SER A 104 -16.00 -5.26 11.01
CA SER A 104 -17.09 -5.84 10.21
C SER A 104 -16.77 -5.79 8.72
N THR A 105 -17.11 -6.85 7.98
CA THR A 105 -17.08 -6.87 6.51
C THR A 105 -18.48 -6.89 5.89
N THR A 106 -19.50 -7.19 6.69
CA THR A 106 -20.93 -7.22 6.28
C THR A 106 -21.62 -5.85 6.22
N THR A 107 -20.96 -4.77 6.64
CA THR A 107 -21.51 -3.39 6.64
C THR A 107 -20.73 -2.36 5.78
N PRO A 108 -20.43 -2.65 4.49
CA PRO A 108 -19.62 -1.80 3.61
C PRO A 108 -20.32 -0.51 3.17
N ALA A 109 -19.56 0.59 3.06
CA ALA A 109 -20.09 1.86 2.57
C ALA A 109 -19.20 2.61 1.57
N ILE A 110 -19.81 3.07 0.49
CA ILE A 110 -19.40 4.31 -0.19
C ILE A 110 -20.26 5.44 0.38
N VAL A 111 -19.61 6.50 0.85
CA VAL A 111 -20.23 7.80 1.11
C VAL A 111 -19.68 8.77 0.07
N TYR A 112 -20.54 9.13 -0.89
CA TYR A 112 -20.22 10.00 -2.01
C TYR A 112 -20.56 11.46 -1.72
N PHE A 113 -19.64 12.34 -2.09
CA PHE A 113 -19.71 13.78 -1.90
C PHE A 113 -19.73 14.46 -3.28
N PRO A 114 -20.91 14.86 -3.80
CA PRO A 114 -20.99 15.68 -5.00
C PRO A 114 -20.25 17.01 -4.81
N ALA A 115 -19.95 17.70 -5.90
CA ALA A 115 -19.37 19.04 -5.88
C ALA A 115 -20.12 19.99 -4.92
N GLY A 116 -19.35 20.77 -4.15
CA GLY A 116 -19.86 21.68 -3.12
C GLY A 116 -18.81 22.01 -2.04
N THR A 117 -19.15 22.91 -1.13
CA THR A 117 -18.40 23.19 0.10
C THR A 117 -19.24 22.78 1.30
N TYR A 118 -18.82 21.75 2.02
CA TYR A 118 -19.53 21.24 3.19
C TYR A 118 -18.89 21.86 4.43
N ALA A 119 -19.58 22.81 5.06
CA ALA A 119 -19.09 23.38 6.31
C ALA A 119 -19.35 22.38 7.45
N VAL A 120 -18.37 22.21 8.33
CA VAL A 120 -18.42 21.24 9.44
C VAL A 120 -17.90 21.86 10.74
N SER A 121 -18.56 21.57 11.86
CA SER A 121 -18.18 22.07 13.20
C SER A 121 -17.62 21.00 14.15
N ALA A 122 -17.83 19.72 13.83
CA ALA A 122 -17.26 18.59 14.56
C ALA A 122 -16.84 17.47 13.57
N PRO A 123 -16.02 16.49 14.00
CA PRO A 123 -15.48 15.45 13.13
C PRO A 123 -16.52 14.70 12.33
N ILE A 124 -16.17 14.40 11.07
CA ILE A 124 -16.85 13.39 10.27
C ILE A 124 -16.25 12.04 10.66
N ILE A 125 -17.03 11.24 11.38
CA ILE A 125 -16.58 9.94 11.89
C ILE A 125 -16.66 8.92 10.76
N GLN A 126 -15.51 8.45 10.28
CA GLN A 126 -15.45 7.37 9.31
C GLN A 126 -15.61 6.03 10.04
N TYR A 127 -16.78 5.41 9.93
CA TYR A 127 -17.06 4.08 10.47
C TYR A 127 -16.19 3.02 9.76
N TYR A 128 -16.05 1.83 10.35
CA TYR A 128 -15.31 0.71 9.76
C TYR A 128 -15.77 0.40 8.32
N TYR A 129 -14.89 -0.13 7.46
CA TYR A 129 -15.22 -0.51 6.07
C TYR A 129 -15.86 0.60 5.20
N THR A 130 -15.37 1.84 5.30
CA THR A 130 -15.96 3.01 4.62
C THR A 130 -14.99 3.66 3.61
N GLN A 131 -15.52 3.95 2.42
CA GLN A 131 -14.88 4.79 1.41
C GLN A 131 -15.58 6.15 1.34
N PHE A 132 -14.85 7.23 1.64
CA PHE A 132 -15.27 8.59 1.32
C PHE A 132 -14.79 8.93 -0.09
N VAL A 133 -15.73 9.20 -1.00
CA VAL A 133 -15.44 9.46 -2.41
C VAL A 133 -15.99 10.81 -2.79
N GLY A 134 -15.12 11.79 -3.00
CA GLY A 134 -15.49 13.06 -3.60
C GLY A 134 -15.60 12.99 -5.12
N ASP A 135 -16.29 13.96 -5.68
CA ASP A 135 -16.33 14.19 -7.11
C ASP A 135 -14.94 14.56 -7.66
N ILE A 136 -14.38 13.77 -8.58
CA ILE A 136 -13.03 14.01 -9.11
C ILE A 136 -12.96 15.19 -10.09
N ASN A 137 -14.06 15.47 -10.81
CA ASN A 137 -14.10 16.52 -11.83
C ASN A 137 -14.25 17.91 -11.19
N ASN A 138 -14.90 18.00 -10.02
CA ASN A 138 -15.03 19.21 -9.23
C ASN A 138 -14.92 18.90 -7.72
N LEU A 139 -13.67 18.82 -7.23
CA LEU A 139 -13.35 18.39 -5.86
C LEU A 139 -14.24 19.06 -4.79
N PRO A 140 -15.04 18.30 -4.02
CA PRO A 140 -15.76 18.84 -2.87
C PRO A 140 -14.78 19.33 -1.79
N THR A 141 -15.16 20.41 -1.12
CA THR A 141 -14.42 20.95 0.01
C THR A 141 -15.07 20.55 1.32
N LEU A 142 -14.36 19.85 2.20
CA LEU A 142 -14.72 19.72 3.62
C LEU A 142 -14.09 20.92 4.35
N LYS A 143 -14.91 21.80 4.92
CA LYS A 143 -14.47 23.08 5.47
C LYS A 143 -14.75 23.16 6.96
N ALA A 144 -13.70 23.11 7.78
CA ALA A 144 -13.83 23.37 9.21
C ALA A 144 -14.32 24.79 9.46
N THR A 145 -15.34 24.94 10.30
CA THR A 145 -15.77 26.24 10.80
C THR A 145 -14.72 26.85 11.74
N ALA A 146 -14.77 28.16 11.97
CA ALA A 146 -13.82 28.82 12.87
C ALA A 146 -13.89 28.32 14.33
N ASN A 147 -15.04 27.77 14.72
CA ASN A 147 -15.29 27.17 16.03
C ASN A 147 -15.30 25.63 15.97
N PHE A 148 -14.59 25.02 15.00
CA PHE A 148 -14.50 23.57 14.91
C PHE A 148 -13.89 22.97 16.19
N GLU A 149 -14.54 21.98 16.77
CA GLU A 149 -14.07 21.25 17.96
C GLU A 149 -13.97 19.75 17.66
N GLY A 150 -12.76 19.19 17.75
CA GLY A 150 -12.50 17.76 17.52
C GLY A 150 -11.06 17.46 17.10
N MET A 151 -10.70 16.17 17.09
CA MET A 151 -9.37 15.70 16.71
C MET A 151 -8.98 16.13 15.30
N ALA A 152 -9.86 15.86 14.34
CA ALA A 152 -9.67 16.16 12.92
C ALA A 152 -11.00 16.32 12.18
N VAL A 153 -10.99 16.93 11.00
CA VAL A 153 -12.19 17.05 10.14
C VAL A 153 -12.73 15.68 9.71
N VAL A 154 -11.84 14.74 9.37
CA VAL A 154 -12.20 13.31 9.20
C VAL A 154 -11.48 12.52 10.29
N ASP A 155 -12.22 11.68 11.01
CA ASP A 155 -11.67 10.81 12.05
C ASP A 155 -11.89 9.33 11.69
N ALA A 156 -10.81 8.60 11.45
CA ALA A 156 -10.86 7.18 11.09
C ALA A 156 -10.88 6.23 12.30
N ASP A 157 -10.53 6.71 13.51
CA ASP A 157 -10.53 5.91 14.73
C ASP A 157 -10.74 6.77 15.98
N PRO A 158 -11.99 7.13 16.33
CA PRO A 158 -12.25 8.06 17.41
C PRO A 158 -11.82 7.51 18.78
N TYR A 159 -11.29 8.40 19.61
CA TYR A 159 -11.07 8.10 21.03
C TYR A 159 -12.39 8.10 21.80
N ILE A 160 -12.62 7.05 22.61
CA ILE A 160 -13.79 6.93 23.48
C ILE A 160 -13.69 7.99 24.60
N PRO A 161 -14.68 8.90 24.76
CA PRO A 161 -14.64 9.92 25.80
C PRO A 161 -14.59 9.32 27.21
N GLY A 162 -13.48 9.55 27.92
CA GLY A 162 -13.25 8.97 29.25
C GLY A 162 -12.81 7.50 29.26
N GLY A 163 -12.50 6.91 28.09
CA GLY A 163 -12.01 5.54 27.96
C GLY A 163 -10.50 5.36 28.19
N ASP A 164 -9.84 6.27 28.93
CA ASP A 164 -8.40 6.24 29.23
C ASP A 164 -7.46 6.05 28.01
N GLY A 165 -7.88 6.54 26.83
CA GLY A 165 -7.14 6.41 25.57
C GLY A 165 -7.53 5.18 24.73
N ALA A 166 -8.62 4.48 25.08
CA ALA A 166 -9.23 3.50 24.19
C ALA A 166 -9.83 4.14 22.94
N ASN A 167 -9.67 3.46 21.81
CA ASN A 167 -10.20 3.81 20.50
C ASN A 167 -11.49 3.03 20.20
N TRP A 168 -12.22 3.41 19.15
CA TRP A 168 -13.38 2.66 18.67
C TRP A 168 -12.98 1.31 18.09
N TYR A 169 -11.85 1.27 17.37
CA TYR A 169 -11.31 0.07 16.77
C TYR A 169 -9.92 -0.23 17.35
N THR A 170 -9.49 -1.49 17.27
CA THR A 170 -8.08 -1.80 17.47
C THR A 170 -7.31 -1.24 16.27
N ASN A 171 -6.41 -0.26 16.47
CA ASN A 171 -5.72 0.42 15.36
C ASN A 171 -5.03 -0.56 14.38
N GLN A 172 -4.46 -1.67 14.87
CA GLN A 172 -3.86 -2.72 14.05
C GLN A 172 -4.88 -3.46 13.18
N ASN A 173 -6.16 -3.50 13.57
CA ASN A 173 -7.26 -4.14 12.85
C ASN A 173 -8.08 -3.16 12.01
N ASN A 174 -7.70 -1.87 11.95
CA ASN A 174 -8.52 -0.82 11.35
C ASN A 174 -8.37 -0.74 9.81
N PHE A 175 -8.92 -1.76 9.13
CA PHE A 175 -8.74 -2.06 7.71
C PHE A 175 -9.80 -1.45 6.76
N TYR A 176 -9.59 -1.62 5.43
CA TYR A 176 -10.60 -1.44 4.36
C TYR A 176 -11.24 -0.03 4.26
N ARG A 177 -10.41 1.02 4.25
CA ARG A 177 -10.83 2.43 4.25
C ARG A 177 -10.27 3.20 3.08
N GLN A 178 -11.05 4.14 2.54
CA GLN A 178 -10.53 5.10 1.55
C GLN A 178 -11.01 6.51 1.85
N VAL A 179 -10.16 7.51 1.60
CA VAL A 179 -10.60 8.90 1.41
C VAL A 179 -9.99 9.38 0.10
N ARG A 180 -10.83 9.73 -0.88
CA ARG A 180 -10.37 10.18 -2.20
C ARG A 180 -11.11 11.38 -2.77
N ASN A 181 -10.38 12.26 -3.45
CA ASN A 181 -10.88 13.43 -4.19
C ASN A 181 -11.48 14.54 -3.30
N PHE A 182 -10.68 15.16 -2.42
CA PHE A 182 -11.17 16.23 -1.54
C PHE A 182 -10.25 17.45 -1.50
N VAL A 183 -10.84 18.61 -1.27
CA VAL A 183 -10.15 19.70 -0.56
C VAL A 183 -10.55 19.60 0.92
N ILE A 184 -9.60 19.65 1.84
CA ILE A 184 -9.86 19.72 3.28
C ILE A 184 -9.31 21.05 3.78
N ASP A 185 -10.21 22.00 4.03
CA ASP A 185 -9.89 23.35 4.47
C ASP A 185 -10.08 23.47 5.98
N ILE A 186 -8.96 23.54 6.70
CA ILE A 186 -8.92 23.82 8.15
C ILE A 186 -8.37 25.21 8.45
N SER A 187 -8.18 26.07 7.43
CA SER A 187 -7.51 27.35 7.58
C SER A 187 -8.22 28.33 8.54
N ALA A 188 -9.53 28.17 8.73
CA ALA A 188 -10.32 28.94 9.69
C ALA A 188 -10.27 28.41 11.13
N ALA A 189 -10.00 27.11 11.34
CA ALA A 189 -9.99 26.48 12.65
C ALA A 189 -8.71 26.81 13.41
N LYS A 190 -8.79 27.03 14.74
CA LYS A 190 -7.62 27.46 15.52
C LYS A 190 -6.53 26.38 15.65
N ALA A 191 -6.93 25.14 15.94
CA ALA A 191 -6.04 24.00 16.11
C ALA A 191 -6.84 22.71 15.90
N THR A 192 -6.49 21.93 14.87
CA THR A 192 -7.08 20.63 14.53
C THR A 192 -6.22 19.96 13.45
N ALA A 193 -6.55 18.74 13.04
CA ALA A 193 -6.01 18.12 11.83
C ALA A 193 -7.04 18.06 10.69
N GLY A 194 -6.58 17.92 9.44
CA GLY A 194 -7.46 17.60 8.32
C GLY A 194 -8.01 16.17 8.41
N ILE A 195 -7.13 15.19 8.64
CA ILE A 195 -7.50 13.79 8.85
C ILE A 195 -6.76 13.23 10.07
N HIS A 196 -7.47 12.55 10.97
CA HIS A 196 -6.92 11.60 11.93
C HIS A 196 -6.90 10.22 11.25
N TRP A 197 -5.70 9.73 10.90
CA TRP A 197 -5.52 8.58 10.01
C TRP A 197 -4.83 7.40 10.70
N GLN A 198 -5.34 7.04 11.87
CA GLN A 198 -4.94 5.86 12.64
C GLN A 198 -5.57 4.60 12.00
N VAL A 199 -4.83 3.95 11.09
CA VAL A 199 -5.33 2.87 10.23
C VAL A 199 -4.29 1.77 9.94
N SER A 200 -4.74 0.68 9.33
CA SER A 200 -3.92 -0.48 8.95
C SER A 200 -3.90 -0.79 7.44
N GLN A 201 -3.60 -2.03 7.04
CA GLN A 201 -3.56 -2.53 5.66
C GLN A 201 -4.91 -2.34 4.90
N ALA A 202 -4.85 -2.41 3.57
CA ALA A 202 -5.98 -2.15 2.66
C ALA A 202 -6.68 -0.79 2.88
N THR A 203 -5.89 0.23 3.26
CA THR A 203 -6.35 1.61 3.39
C THR A 203 -5.61 2.54 2.44
N SER A 204 -6.30 3.56 1.91
CA SER A 204 -5.68 4.56 1.03
C SER A 204 -6.22 5.99 1.19
N LEU A 205 -5.28 6.95 1.14
CA LEU A 205 -5.56 8.37 0.87
C LEU A 205 -5.14 8.68 -0.57
N GLN A 206 -6.04 9.25 -1.38
CA GLN A 206 -5.75 9.59 -2.78
C GLN A 206 -6.31 10.95 -3.20
N ASN A 207 -5.53 11.79 -3.88
CA ASN A 207 -6.02 13.04 -4.49
C ASN A 207 -6.71 13.97 -3.47
N ILE A 208 -5.95 14.38 -2.44
CA ILE A 208 -6.45 15.26 -1.37
C ILE A 208 -5.58 16.52 -1.28
N ARG A 209 -6.21 17.69 -1.24
CA ARG A 209 -5.56 18.98 -1.00
C ARG A 209 -5.93 19.55 0.37
N PHE A 210 -4.97 19.66 1.26
CA PHE A 210 -5.10 20.23 2.59
C PHE A 210 -4.81 21.74 2.55
N GLU A 211 -5.81 22.57 2.86
CA GLU A 211 -5.64 24.02 2.98
C GLU A 211 -5.57 24.41 4.47
N MET A 212 -4.45 24.99 4.86
CA MET A 212 -4.15 25.39 6.23
C MET A 212 -3.74 26.87 6.26
N ALA A 213 -3.89 27.50 7.42
CA ALA A 213 -3.42 28.86 7.65
C ALA A 213 -1.88 28.91 7.53
N LYS A 214 -1.36 30.05 7.04
CA LYS A 214 0.07 30.23 6.81
C LYS A 214 0.76 30.89 8.00
N GLY A 215 2.03 30.56 8.22
CA GLY A 215 2.84 31.12 9.31
C GLY A 215 2.24 30.88 10.69
N ASP A 216 2.37 31.85 11.59
CA ASP A 216 1.98 31.70 13.00
C ASP A 216 0.48 31.44 13.22
N ALA A 217 -0.37 31.79 12.26
CA ALA A 217 -1.81 31.50 12.32
C ALA A 217 -2.13 30.00 12.17
N GLY A 218 -1.29 29.25 11.44
CA GLY A 218 -1.45 27.81 11.23
C GLY A 218 -0.57 26.92 12.11
N LYS A 219 0.22 27.49 13.02
CA LYS A 219 1.26 26.77 13.79
C LYS A 219 0.75 25.54 14.56
N ASP A 220 -0.53 25.55 14.96
CA ASP A 220 -1.17 24.48 15.73
C ASP A 220 -2.07 23.57 14.84
N GLN A 221 -2.12 23.80 13.52
CA GLN A 221 -2.85 23.02 12.52
C GLN A 221 -1.95 21.93 11.89
N LYS A 222 -2.57 20.80 11.49
CA LYS A 222 -1.92 19.69 10.78
C LYS A 222 -2.73 19.25 9.56
N GLY A 223 -2.10 18.82 8.48
CA GLY A 223 -2.82 18.18 7.36
C GLY A 223 -3.28 16.78 7.76
N ILE A 224 -2.32 15.90 8.01
CA ILE A 224 -2.54 14.57 8.61
C ILE A 224 -2.04 14.55 10.06
N PHE A 225 -2.83 13.96 10.94
CA PHE A 225 -2.39 13.47 12.23
C PHE A 225 -2.56 11.95 12.25
N GLN A 226 -1.45 11.22 12.33
CA GLN A 226 -1.42 9.79 12.47
C GLN A 226 -0.41 9.48 13.58
N ASP A 227 -0.90 8.86 14.64
CA ASP A 227 -0.15 8.61 15.87
C ASP A 227 0.24 7.13 16.06
N ASN A 228 -0.49 6.19 15.46
CA ASN A 228 -0.15 4.76 15.35
C ASN A 228 -0.94 4.06 14.19
N GLY A 229 -0.93 2.72 14.14
CA GLY A 229 -1.52 1.87 13.08
C GLY A 229 -0.51 0.92 12.40
N SER A 230 -0.98 -0.10 11.65
CA SER A 230 -0.15 -1.01 10.83
C SER A 230 -0.30 -0.71 9.33
N GLY A 231 0.16 0.46 8.93
CA GLY A 231 -0.35 1.15 7.76
C GLY A 231 -0.02 0.61 6.37
N GLY A 232 -0.80 1.09 5.40
CA GLY A 232 -0.75 0.75 3.98
C GLY A 232 -0.23 1.88 3.10
N PHE A 233 -1.12 2.59 2.39
CA PHE A 233 -0.74 3.41 1.23
C PHE A 233 -1.29 4.86 1.21
N MET A 234 -0.48 5.84 0.78
CA MET A 234 -0.90 7.23 0.52
C MET A 234 -0.38 7.71 -0.84
N THR A 235 -1.22 8.40 -1.62
CA THR A 235 -0.74 9.04 -2.85
C THR A 235 -1.49 10.29 -3.30
N ASP A 236 -0.86 11.08 -4.18
CA ASP A 236 -1.41 12.26 -4.82
C ASP A 236 -1.92 13.31 -3.81
N LEU A 237 -1.12 13.64 -2.79
CA LEU A 237 -1.52 14.52 -1.69
C LEU A 237 -0.81 15.89 -1.77
N VAL A 238 -1.54 16.97 -1.48
CA VAL A 238 -1.01 18.35 -1.51
C VAL A 238 -1.31 19.07 -0.20
N PHE A 239 -0.31 19.68 0.42
CA PHE A 239 -0.40 20.36 1.72
C PHE A 239 0.00 21.83 1.58
N ASN A 240 -0.88 22.75 1.93
CA ASN A 240 -0.64 24.19 1.81
C ASN A 240 -0.70 24.86 3.19
N GLY A 241 0.42 25.38 3.69
CA GLY A 241 0.51 26.02 5.01
C GLY A 241 0.62 25.05 6.18
N GLY A 242 0.14 25.46 7.35
CA GLY A 242 0.12 24.65 8.57
C GLY A 242 1.45 24.61 9.34
N GLY A 243 1.37 24.23 10.61
CA GLY A 243 2.55 23.99 11.46
C GLY A 243 3.26 22.71 11.04
N ILE A 244 2.48 21.66 10.75
CA ILE A 244 2.97 20.38 10.26
C ILE A 244 2.13 19.95 9.04
N GLY A 245 2.76 19.59 7.92
CA GLY A 245 2.04 19.01 6.77
C GLY A 245 1.44 17.65 7.12
N ALA A 246 2.29 16.70 7.47
CA ALA A 246 1.90 15.38 7.98
C ALA A 246 2.67 15.04 9.27
N PHE A 247 1.95 14.74 10.35
CA PHE A 247 2.48 14.12 11.56
C PHE A 247 2.20 12.62 11.46
N LEU A 248 3.24 11.79 11.49
CA LEU A 248 3.18 10.39 11.08
C LEU A 248 3.75 9.46 12.16
N GLY A 249 3.02 8.39 12.47
CA GLY A 249 3.38 7.36 13.44
C GLY A 249 2.74 6.02 13.05
N SER A 250 3.51 5.00 12.71
CA SER A 250 2.96 3.69 12.27
C SER A 250 4.03 2.61 12.24
N GLN A 251 3.65 1.33 12.32
CA GLN A 251 4.58 0.21 12.13
C GLN A 251 5.31 0.37 10.78
N GLN A 252 4.54 0.45 9.69
CA GLN A 252 5.02 0.74 8.36
C GLN A 252 4.03 1.58 7.54
N PHE A 253 4.52 2.16 6.44
CA PHE A 253 3.69 2.77 5.39
C PHE A 253 4.47 2.91 4.08
N THR A 254 3.75 3.02 2.97
CA THR A 254 4.26 3.54 1.69
C THR A 254 3.51 4.80 1.29
N SER A 255 4.24 5.87 1.00
CA SER A 255 3.65 7.16 0.63
C SER A 255 4.35 7.76 -0.58
N ARG A 256 3.63 8.09 -1.66
CA ARG A 256 4.26 8.63 -2.88
C ARG A 256 3.49 9.76 -3.56
N ASN A 257 4.18 10.61 -4.31
CA ASN A 257 3.62 11.79 -4.98
C ASN A 257 2.92 12.73 -3.97
N MET A 258 3.70 13.34 -3.08
CA MET A 258 3.20 14.26 -2.06
C MET A 258 3.89 15.62 -2.18
N THR A 259 3.11 16.70 -2.21
CA THR A 259 3.61 18.08 -2.34
C THR A 259 3.30 18.89 -1.10
N PHE A 260 4.30 19.53 -0.50
CA PHE A 260 4.19 20.36 0.69
C PHE A 260 4.63 21.80 0.38
N ASN A 261 3.79 22.78 0.69
CA ASN A 261 4.01 24.19 0.33
C ASN A 261 3.86 25.11 1.54
N GLY A 262 4.95 25.71 2.02
CA GLY A 262 4.92 26.72 3.08
C GLY A 262 4.54 26.20 4.48
N CYS A 263 4.79 24.92 4.75
CA CYS A 263 4.60 24.33 6.08
C CYS A 263 5.69 24.79 7.06
N GLY A 264 5.42 24.71 8.36
CA GLY A 264 6.49 24.77 9.38
C GLY A 264 7.48 23.62 9.18
N THR A 265 7.01 22.41 9.46
CA THR A 265 7.66 21.15 9.08
C THR A 265 6.78 20.45 8.05
N ALA A 266 7.32 20.01 6.91
CA ALA A 266 6.53 19.30 5.91
C ALA A 266 6.10 17.92 6.44
N ILE A 267 7.07 17.12 6.90
CA ILE A 267 6.84 15.78 7.44
C ILE A 267 7.48 15.68 8.82
N TYR A 268 6.68 15.42 9.85
CA TYR A 268 7.15 15.08 11.20
C TYR A 268 6.96 13.59 11.43
N MET A 269 8.04 12.82 11.41
CA MET A 269 8.04 11.38 11.68
C MET A 269 8.19 11.16 13.19
N ASN A 270 7.06 10.91 13.86
CA ASN A 270 6.99 10.74 15.31
C ASN A 270 7.62 9.42 15.75
N TRP A 271 7.25 8.32 15.10
CA TRP A 271 7.83 6.99 15.29
C TRP A 271 7.53 6.11 14.08
N ASN A 272 8.36 5.10 13.81
CA ASN A 272 7.99 4.02 12.90
C ASN A 272 8.86 2.78 13.14
N TRP A 273 8.60 1.67 12.44
CA TRP A 273 9.65 0.67 12.18
C TRP A 273 10.27 0.90 10.79
N LEU A 274 9.44 1.20 9.80
CA LEU A 274 9.83 1.43 8.40
C LEU A 274 8.91 2.46 7.73
N TRP A 275 9.42 3.29 6.82
CA TRP A 275 8.55 4.10 5.94
C TRP A 275 9.24 4.37 4.60
N THR A 276 8.58 4.01 3.49
CA THR A 276 9.09 4.31 2.15
C THR A 276 8.35 5.52 1.57
N MET A 277 9.10 6.58 1.28
CA MET A 277 8.62 7.82 0.69
C MET A 277 9.20 7.99 -0.71
N LYS A 278 8.37 8.32 -1.70
CA LYS A 278 8.81 8.49 -3.10
C LYS A 278 8.14 9.70 -3.75
N SER A 279 8.83 10.42 -4.64
CA SER A 279 8.25 11.58 -5.35
C SER A 279 7.69 12.62 -4.36
N ILE A 280 8.51 13.00 -3.37
CA ILE A 280 8.16 13.98 -2.34
C ILE A 280 8.69 15.35 -2.76
N PHE A 281 7.79 16.33 -2.87
CA PHE A 281 8.09 17.68 -3.30
C PHE A 281 7.84 18.65 -2.14
N ILE A 282 8.87 19.37 -1.69
CA ILE A 282 8.78 20.27 -0.53
C ILE A 282 9.22 21.66 -0.96
N ASN A 283 8.36 22.65 -0.78
CA ASN A 283 8.56 24.02 -1.26
C ASN A 283 8.33 25.03 -0.12
N ASP A 284 9.29 25.92 0.09
CA ASP A 284 9.20 27.05 1.02
C ASP A 284 8.90 26.66 2.50
N CYS A 285 9.26 25.44 2.91
CA CYS A 285 9.08 24.94 4.28
C CYS A 285 10.28 25.29 5.17
N LYS A 286 10.13 25.31 6.51
CA LYS A 286 11.30 25.53 7.41
C LYS A 286 12.14 24.26 7.55
N VAL A 287 11.47 23.11 7.68
CA VAL A 287 12.06 21.76 7.71
C VAL A 287 11.32 20.86 6.73
N GLY A 288 12.06 20.03 5.99
CA GLY A 288 11.50 18.98 5.14
C GLY A 288 11.01 17.79 5.97
N LEU A 289 11.90 16.83 6.21
CA LEU A 289 11.65 15.67 7.08
C LEU A 289 12.30 15.90 8.45
N ASP A 290 11.50 15.91 9.50
CA ASP A 290 11.99 15.78 10.88
C ASP A 290 11.78 14.34 11.36
N MET A 291 12.90 13.62 11.56
CA MET A 291 12.93 12.25 12.09
C MET A 291 13.84 12.15 13.32
N ALA A 292 14.11 13.28 13.99
CA ALA A 292 14.99 13.37 15.15
C ALA A 292 14.28 13.17 16.50
N ASN A 293 13.10 12.54 16.51
CA ASN A 293 12.31 12.42 17.73
C ASN A 293 12.99 11.52 18.78
N SER A 294 12.93 11.95 20.05
CA SER A 294 13.59 11.33 21.20
C SER A 294 15.08 10.98 20.96
N PRO A 295 15.99 11.96 20.81
CA PRO A 295 17.37 11.70 20.38
C PRO A 295 18.19 10.70 21.22
N SER A 296 17.85 10.54 22.50
CA SER A 296 18.50 9.59 23.42
C SER A 296 17.92 8.16 23.38
N ASN A 297 16.78 7.97 22.72
CA ASN A 297 16.10 6.69 22.54
C ASN A 297 15.21 6.81 21.29
N GLN A 298 15.83 6.76 20.12
CA GLN A 298 15.19 7.15 18.85
C GLN A 298 13.93 6.34 18.59
N THR A 299 12.80 7.02 18.39
CA THR A 299 11.50 6.40 18.15
C THR A 299 11.25 6.07 16.68
N VAL A 300 12.03 6.65 15.76
CA VAL A 300 11.98 6.32 14.31
C VAL A 300 12.92 5.16 14.04
N GLY A 301 12.42 4.09 13.42
CA GLY A 301 13.19 2.92 13.03
C GLY A 301 13.97 3.19 11.74
N SER A 302 13.24 3.38 10.63
CA SER A 302 13.84 3.70 9.33
C SER A 302 12.95 4.54 8.42
N VAL A 303 13.57 5.37 7.58
CA VAL A 303 12.89 6.12 6.51
C VAL A 303 13.70 5.99 5.21
N LEU A 304 13.00 5.81 4.09
CA LEU A 304 13.57 5.94 2.75
C LEU A 304 12.91 7.14 2.06
N MET A 305 13.71 8.01 1.44
CA MET A 305 13.22 9.11 0.60
C MET A 305 13.83 9.00 -0.79
N LEU A 306 12.98 8.74 -1.77
CA LEU A 306 13.34 8.43 -3.15
C LEU A 306 12.78 9.49 -4.10
N ASP A 307 13.47 9.77 -5.21
CA ASP A 307 12.94 10.54 -6.36
C ASP A 307 12.34 11.90 -5.98
N SER A 308 12.92 12.57 -4.98
CA SER A 308 12.30 13.69 -4.25
C SER A 308 13.02 15.03 -4.50
N LYS A 309 12.38 16.15 -4.18
CA LYS A 309 12.97 17.50 -4.36
C LYS A 309 12.53 18.49 -3.29
N LEU A 310 13.50 19.24 -2.79
CA LEU A 310 13.34 20.27 -1.78
C LEU A 310 13.77 21.65 -2.34
N THR A 311 12.81 22.56 -2.42
CA THR A 311 12.96 23.94 -2.91
C THR A 311 12.79 24.92 -1.75
N ASN A 312 13.69 25.91 -1.63
CA ASN A 312 13.65 26.96 -0.59
C ASN A 312 13.40 26.43 0.84
N THR A 313 13.96 25.28 1.17
CA THR A 313 13.70 24.56 2.43
C THR A 313 15.03 24.41 3.18
N PRO A 314 15.38 25.31 4.13
CA PRO A 314 16.74 25.43 4.66
C PRO A 314 17.31 24.15 5.26
N ILE A 315 16.49 23.39 5.99
CA ILE A 315 16.81 22.09 6.57
C ILE A 315 16.06 21.00 5.79
N GLY A 316 16.77 20.18 5.03
CA GLY A 316 16.18 19.09 4.27
C GLY A 316 15.68 17.95 5.15
N VAL A 317 16.61 17.28 5.85
CA VAL A 317 16.33 16.22 6.82
C VAL A 317 17.01 16.50 8.16
N ASN A 318 16.28 16.36 9.26
CA ASN A 318 16.80 16.40 10.63
C ASN A 318 16.76 14.99 11.24
N THR A 319 17.90 14.50 11.75
CA THR A 319 18.05 13.12 12.26
C THR A 319 18.80 13.04 13.58
N SER A 320 18.48 12.06 14.42
CA SER A 320 19.20 11.79 15.68
C SER A 320 20.29 10.72 15.58
N PHE A 321 20.51 10.15 14.39
CA PHE A 321 21.53 9.14 14.17
C PHE A 321 22.95 9.72 14.30
N THR A 322 23.80 9.03 15.06
CA THR A 322 25.22 9.35 15.26
C THR A 322 26.04 8.06 15.27
N SER A 323 27.37 8.13 15.29
CA SER A 323 28.25 6.94 15.38
C SER A 323 27.93 6.01 16.55
N ASP A 324 27.34 6.55 17.62
CA ASP A 324 27.16 5.90 18.92
C ASP A 324 25.69 5.95 19.41
N SER A 325 24.73 6.21 18.49
CA SER A 325 23.31 6.30 18.84
C SER A 325 22.75 4.96 19.34
N ILE A 326 21.86 5.02 20.34
CA ILE A 326 21.10 3.87 20.85
C ILE A 326 19.60 4.12 20.58
N PRO A 327 18.85 3.13 20.08
CA PRO A 327 19.31 1.82 19.59
C PRO A 327 20.19 1.96 18.33
N THR A 328 21.09 0.99 18.12
CA THR A 328 22.22 1.07 17.18
C THR A 328 21.81 1.45 15.76
N THR A 329 20.70 0.91 15.26
CA THR A 329 20.21 1.15 13.89
C THR A 329 18.93 1.99 13.85
N GLY A 330 18.46 2.49 15.00
CA GLY A 330 17.37 3.47 15.05
C GLY A 330 17.76 4.76 14.32
N GLY A 331 16.80 5.38 13.64
CA GLY A 331 17.05 6.53 12.77
C GLY A 331 17.74 6.17 11.45
N THR A 332 17.66 4.91 10.99
CA THR A 332 18.18 4.52 9.66
C THR A 332 17.54 5.38 8.56
N LEU A 333 18.35 5.89 7.64
CA LEU A 333 17.89 6.77 6.56
C LEU A 333 18.55 6.36 5.24
N ILE A 334 17.75 6.22 4.19
CA ILE A 334 18.23 6.06 2.82
C ILE A 334 17.68 7.23 1.98
N LEU A 335 18.57 7.94 1.30
CA LEU A 335 18.25 9.00 0.34
C LEU A 335 18.69 8.54 -1.04
N GLU A 336 17.82 8.61 -2.04
CA GLU A 336 18.15 8.26 -3.41
C GLU A 336 17.47 9.22 -4.39
N ASN A 337 18.23 9.75 -5.36
CA ASN A 337 17.71 10.66 -6.38
C ASN A 337 16.98 11.87 -5.76
N VAL A 338 17.55 12.47 -4.70
CA VAL A 338 16.92 13.58 -3.95
C VAL A 338 17.61 14.92 -4.23
N ASP A 339 16.88 15.87 -4.80
CA ASP A 339 17.36 17.22 -5.11
C ASP A 339 17.25 18.16 -3.90
N PHE A 340 18.39 18.47 -3.27
CA PHE A 340 18.53 19.46 -2.20
C PHE A 340 19.15 20.78 -2.68
N THR A 341 19.09 21.11 -3.98
CA THR A 341 19.61 22.38 -4.50
C THR A 341 18.92 23.61 -3.88
N GLY A 342 17.68 23.48 -3.39
CA GLY A 342 16.98 24.52 -2.65
C GLY A 342 17.17 24.53 -1.12
N SER A 343 18.09 23.73 -0.58
CA SER A 343 18.37 23.63 0.86
C SER A 343 19.75 24.18 1.23
N GLU A 344 19.90 24.70 2.44
CA GLU A 344 21.20 25.08 3.00
C GLU A 344 21.95 23.83 3.50
N SER A 345 21.23 22.95 4.20
CA SER A 345 21.69 21.65 4.68
C SER A 345 20.74 20.57 4.20
N ALA A 346 21.25 19.58 3.46
CA ALA A 346 20.48 18.43 3.01
C ALA A 346 20.15 17.50 4.18
N VAL A 347 21.13 17.22 5.04
CA VAL A 347 20.96 16.43 6.26
C VAL A 347 21.68 17.11 7.42
N VAL A 348 20.98 17.30 8.55
CA VAL A 348 21.54 17.79 9.82
C VAL A 348 21.31 16.76 10.92
N GLY A 349 22.30 16.62 11.82
CA GLY A 349 22.13 15.90 13.07
C GLY A 349 21.42 16.75 14.12
N ALA A 350 20.74 16.12 15.07
CA ALA A 350 19.95 16.77 16.13
C ALA A 350 20.74 17.73 17.05
N SER A 351 22.08 17.68 17.00
CA SER A 351 22.98 18.65 17.67
C SER A 351 23.28 19.92 16.85
N GLY A 352 22.70 20.05 15.66
CA GLY A 352 22.91 21.15 14.72
C GLY A 352 24.10 20.97 13.77
N ASN A 353 24.78 19.83 13.80
CA ASN A 353 25.89 19.54 12.90
C ASN A 353 25.38 19.18 11.49
N VAL A 354 25.94 19.81 10.45
CA VAL A 354 25.61 19.48 9.06
C VAL A 354 26.32 18.18 8.67
N LEU A 355 25.54 17.15 8.32
CA LEU A 355 26.02 15.84 7.86
C LEU A 355 26.17 15.82 6.34
N VAL A 356 25.21 16.40 5.62
CA VAL A 356 25.26 16.58 4.17
C VAL A 356 24.88 18.03 3.85
N LYS A 357 25.76 18.73 3.14
CA LYS A 357 25.51 20.12 2.71
C LYS A 357 24.42 20.13 1.63
N GLY A 358 23.55 21.13 1.65
CA GLY A 358 22.61 21.38 0.56
C GLY A 358 23.27 22.09 -0.64
N GLY A 359 22.45 22.50 -1.61
CA GLY A 359 22.91 23.16 -2.84
C GLY A 359 23.21 22.20 -3.99
N SER A 360 22.98 20.90 -3.83
CA SER A 360 23.15 19.87 -4.86
C SER A 360 22.14 18.74 -4.71
N LYS A 361 21.97 17.97 -5.78
CA LYS A 361 21.30 16.67 -5.75
C LYS A 361 22.17 15.61 -5.07
N VAL A 362 21.56 14.78 -4.23
CA VAL A 362 22.11 13.55 -3.67
C VAL A 362 21.68 12.38 -4.56
N GLU A 363 22.64 11.71 -5.21
CA GLU A 363 22.34 10.55 -6.05
C GLU A 363 22.00 9.32 -5.20
N ALA A 364 22.86 8.95 -4.25
CA ALA A 364 22.52 7.99 -3.20
C ALA A 364 23.36 8.20 -1.92
N TRP A 365 22.70 8.26 -0.76
CA TRP A 365 23.31 8.41 0.57
C TRP A 365 22.57 7.57 1.60
N ALA A 366 23.27 7.04 2.60
CA ALA A 366 22.63 6.28 3.67
C ALA A 366 23.29 6.46 5.04
N GLN A 367 22.50 6.24 6.09
CA GLN A 367 22.99 5.97 7.44
C GLN A 367 22.29 4.74 8.04
N GLY A 368 23.06 3.93 8.76
CA GLY A 368 22.60 2.67 9.37
C GLY A 368 23.67 1.59 9.29
N ASN A 369 23.28 0.32 9.39
CA ASN A 369 24.17 -0.80 9.11
C ASN A 369 24.06 -1.24 7.65
N ALA A 370 25.19 -1.57 7.03
CA ALA A 370 25.29 -1.98 5.64
C ALA A 370 26.17 -3.23 5.49
N MET A 371 25.81 -4.09 4.55
CA MET A 371 26.58 -5.28 4.18
C MET A 371 26.65 -5.41 2.66
N ALA A 372 27.86 -5.44 2.10
CA ALA A 372 28.07 -5.93 0.75
C ALA A 372 28.21 -7.46 0.79
N ALA A 373 27.60 -8.18 -0.15
CA ALA A 373 27.61 -9.63 -0.15
C ALA A 373 29.05 -10.21 -0.16
N GLY A 374 29.32 -11.16 0.74
CA GLY A 374 30.66 -11.72 0.94
C GLY A 374 31.61 -10.84 1.75
N SER A 375 31.18 -9.66 2.22
CA SER A 375 31.94 -8.78 3.12
C SER A 375 31.38 -8.82 4.55
N GLU A 376 32.13 -8.31 5.52
CA GLU A 376 31.64 -8.08 6.88
C GLU A 376 30.62 -6.91 6.90
N GLN A 377 29.66 -6.97 7.83
CA GLN A 377 28.72 -5.87 8.07
C GLN A 377 29.43 -4.70 8.77
N GLY A 378 29.10 -3.47 8.40
CA GLY A 378 29.62 -2.26 9.05
C GLY A 378 28.59 -1.13 9.13
N ARG A 379 28.89 -0.10 9.92
CA ARG A 379 28.05 1.10 10.04
C ARG A 379 28.41 2.10 8.92
N VAL A 380 27.41 2.66 8.26
CA VAL A 380 27.54 3.71 7.25
C VAL A 380 26.87 5.01 7.74
N GLN A 381 27.42 6.15 7.32
CA GLN A 381 26.79 7.47 7.36
C GLN A 381 27.46 8.32 6.26
N GLY A 382 27.02 8.18 5.01
CA GLY A 382 27.74 8.70 3.86
C GLY A 382 27.16 8.33 2.50
N ASP A 383 27.82 8.84 1.45
CA ASP A 383 27.50 8.56 0.06
C ASP A 383 27.67 7.07 -0.27
N ILE A 384 26.74 6.52 -1.06
CA ILE A 384 26.75 5.12 -1.53
C ILE A 384 26.74 5.04 -3.08
N ASN A 385 27.29 6.06 -3.73
CA ASN A 385 27.26 6.30 -5.18
C ASN A 385 27.91 5.22 -6.08
N ASN A 386 28.53 4.18 -5.50
CA ASN A 386 29.16 3.07 -6.21
C ASN A 386 28.27 1.80 -6.30
N GLY A 387 26.96 1.93 -6.03
CA GLY A 387 26.01 0.83 -6.14
C GLY A 387 25.77 0.35 -7.58
N PRO A 388 25.09 -0.80 -7.77
CA PRO A 388 24.80 -1.34 -9.10
C PRO A 388 23.95 -0.39 -9.95
N THR A 389 24.02 -0.56 -11.28
CA THR A 389 23.21 0.23 -12.21
C THR A 389 21.75 -0.20 -12.15
N LYS A 390 20.85 0.74 -11.83
CA LYS A 390 19.39 0.53 -11.85
C LYS A 390 18.94 0.10 -13.25
N PRO A 391 18.09 -0.93 -13.40
CA PRO A 391 17.65 -1.40 -14.70
C PRO A 391 16.65 -0.41 -15.32
N ALA A 392 16.94 0.04 -16.53
CA ALA A 392 16.13 1.06 -17.22
C ALA A 392 14.66 0.67 -17.42
N VAL A 393 14.33 -0.63 -17.43
CA VAL A 393 12.94 -1.12 -17.56
C VAL A 393 12.08 -0.88 -16.31
N LEU A 394 12.69 -0.63 -15.16
CA LEU A 394 11.98 -0.27 -13.90
C LEU A 394 11.87 1.25 -13.68
N GLN A 395 12.50 2.06 -14.53
CA GLN A 395 12.55 3.51 -14.41
C GLN A 395 11.40 4.18 -15.18
N GLY A 396 10.87 5.27 -14.62
CA GLY A 396 9.98 6.23 -15.27
C GLY A 396 10.73 7.52 -15.63
N GLU A 397 10.01 8.64 -15.75
CA GLU A 397 10.58 9.92 -16.15
C GLU A 397 11.55 10.52 -15.10
N ASN A 398 11.24 10.36 -13.81
CA ASN A 398 11.94 11.04 -12.70
C ASN A 398 12.54 10.08 -11.66
N GLY A 399 12.83 8.83 -12.03
CA GLY A 399 13.35 7.80 -11.13
C GLY A 399 12.62 6.47 -11.30
N TRP A 400 12.20 5.81 -10.23
CA TRP A 400 11.40 4.57 -10.36
C TRP A 400 10.00 4.88 -10.92
N PHE A 401 9.50 3.99 -11.79
CA PHE A 401 8.17 4.16 -12.40
C PHE A 401 7.05 4.12 -11.35
N GLU A 402 6.01 4.93 -11.55
CA GLU A 402 4.82 4.97 -10.69
C GLU A 402 3.55 5.28 -11.49
N ARG A 403 2.41 4.79 -10.99
CA ARG A 403 1.08 5.07 -11.55
C ARG A 403 0.01 4.94 -10.47
N SER A 404 -0.73 6.01 -10.21
CA SER A 404 -1.87 5.99 -9.27
C SER A 404 -3.09 5.27 -9.80
N LYS A 405 -3.90 4.75 -8.86
CA LYS A 405 -5.20 4.11 -9.12
C LYS A 405 -6.02 4.94 -10.13
N PRO A 406 -6.36 4.39 -11.31
CA PRO A 406 -7.18 5.11 -12.27
C PRO A 406 -8.61 5.25 -11.74
N GLN A 407 -9.18 6.46 -11.82
CA GLN A 407 -10.54 6.75 -11.34
C GLN A 407 -11.55 7.03 -12.48
N TYR A 408 -11.07 7.08 -13.73
CA TYR A 408 -11.89 7.21 -14.95
C TYR A 408 -12.84 8.42 -14.96
N GLY A 409 -12.44 9.55 -14.35
CA GLY A 409 -13.29 10.74 -14.17
C GLY A 409 -13.80 11.37 -15.48
N ASP A 410 -13.06 11.14 -16.56
CA ASP A 410 -13.28 11.56 -17.94
C ASP A 410 -14.03 10.53 -18.81
N VAL A 411 -14.43 9.39 -18.24
CA VAL A 411 -15.19 8.34 -18.93
C VAL A 411 -16.69 8.50 -18.66
N ASP A 412 -17.48 8.55 -19.73
CA ASP A 412 -18.94 8.65 -19.66
C ASP A 412 -19.58 7.38 -19.04
N VAL A 413 -20.64 7.56 -18.25
CA VAL A 413 -21.32 6.47 -17.53
C VAL A 413 -21.82 5.35 -18.46
N SER A 414 -22.16 5.64 -19.72
CA SER A 414 -22.60 4.63 -20.70
C SER A 414 -21.51 3.65 -21.13
N LYS A 415 -20.23 3.90 -20.78
CA LYS A 415 -19.12 2.97 -20.96
C LYS A 415 -18.93 1.99 -19.81
N PHE A 416 -19.67 2.14 -18.72
CA PHE A 416 -19.64 1.22 -17.59
C PHE A 416 -20.68 0.12 -17.77
N VAL A 417 -20.21 -1.12 -17.79
CA VAL A 417 -21.01 -2.31 -18.00
C VAL A 417 -21.22 -3.01 -16.66
N SER A 418 -22.38 -2.83 -16.03
CA SER A 418 -22.72 -3.53 -14.78
C SER A 418 -22.70 -5.05 -14.97
N LEU A 419 -21.95 -5.73 -14.11
CA LEU A 419 -21.85 -7.19 -14.07
C LEU A 419 -23.20 -7.83 -13.71
N LYS A 420 -23.97 -7.25 -12.77
CA LYS A 420 -25.32 -7.75 -12.46
C LYS A 420 -26.29 -7.56 -13.61
N SER A 421 -26.17 -6.46 -14.35
CA SER A 421 -26.93 -6.23 -15.58
C SER A 421 -26.53 -7.17 -16.74
N LYS A 422 -25.38 -7.86 -16.64
CA LYS A 422 -24.99 -8.99 -17.51
C LYS A 422 -25.41 -10.37 -16.98
N GLY A 423 -26.10 -10.42 -15.83
CA GLY A 423 -26.82 -11.60 -15.36
C GLY A 423 -26.29 -12.25 -14.09
N ALA A 424 -25.10 -11.86 -13.63
CA ALA A 424 -24.52 -12.32 -12.37
C ALA A 424 -25.39 -11.89 -11.17
N LYS A 425 -25.33 -12.62 -10.06
CA LYS A 425 -26.14 -12.35 -8.85
C LYS A 425 -25.36 -11.61 -7.79
N GLY A 426 -24.12 -12.01 -7.52
CA GLY A 426 -23.35 -11.46 -6.41
C GLY A 426 -24.01 -11.75 -5.05
N ASP A 427 -24.72 -12.87 -4.92
CA ASP A 427 -25.55 -13.23 -3.76
C ASP A 427 -24.87 -14.18 -2.76
N GLY A 428 -23.59 -14.53 -2.99
CA GLY A 428 -22.78 -15.42 -2.17
C GLY A 428 -23.10 -16.91 -2.31
N ASN A 429 -23.97 -17.30 -3.25
CA ASN A 429 -24.54 -18.64 -3.36
C ASN A 429 -24.66 -19.16 -4.81
N THR A 430 -25.04 -18.30 -5.75
CA THR A 430 -25.16 -18.60 -7.17
C THR A 430 -23.77 -18.75 -7.80
N ASP A 431 -23.62 -19.75 -8.67
CA ASP A 431 -22.45 -19.88 -9.52
C ASP A 431 -22.50 -18.83 -10.64
N ASP A 432 -21.74 -17.75 -10.45
CA ASP A 432 -21.69 -16.61 -11.36
C ASP A 432 -20.62 -16.77 -12.45
N THR A 433 -19.87 -17.87 -12.46
CA THR A 433 -18.72 -18.10 -13.37
C THR A 433 -19.05 -17.81 -14.84
N ALA A 434 -20.15 -18.36 -15.34
CA ALA A 434 -20.56 -18.20 -16.73
C ALA A 434 -21.02 -16.76 -17.05
N ALA A 435 -21.64 -16.07 -16.09
CA ALA A 435 -22.07 -14.69 -16.26
C ALA A 435 -20.88 -13.72 -16.24
N ILE A 436 -19.89 -13.95 -15.36
CA ILE A 436 -18.62 -13.19 -15.32
C ILE A 436 -17.86 -13.34 -16.64
N GLN A 437 -17.64 -14.57 -17.10
CA GLN A 437 -16.94 -14.79 -18.37
C GLN A 437 -17.67 -14.16 -19.55
N ALA A 438 -19.00 -14.35 -19.65
CA ALA A 438 -19.79 -13.76 -20.74
C ALA A 438 -19.84 -12.21 -20.68
N ALA A 439 -19.78 -11.61 -19.49
CA ALA A 439 -19.67 -10.17 -19.34
C ALA A 439 -18.33 -9.64 -19.85
N ILE A 440 -17.22 -10.30 -19.46
CA ILE A 440 -15.85 -9.97 -19.91
C ILE A 440 -15.74 -10.15 -21.42
N ASP A 441 -16.12 -11.31 -21.96
CA ASP A 441 -16.08 -11.63 -23.39
C ASP A 441 -16.92 -10.64 -24.22
N GLY A 442 -18.02 -10.16 -23.64
CA GLY A 442 -18.97 -9.23 -24.26
C GLY A 442 -18.55 -7.75 -24.27
N LEU A 443 -17.51 -7.34 -23.53
CA LEU A 443 -17.04 -5.95 -23.50
C LEU A 443 -16.63 -5.46 -24.90
N GLN A 444 -17.00 -4.23 -25.22
CA GLN A 444 -16.53 -3.51 -26.41
C GLN A 444 -15.30 -2.65 -26.08
N ASP A 445 -14.59 -2.19 -27.11
CA ASP A 445 -13.40 -1.36 -26.92
C ASP A 445 -13.71 -0.04 -26.20
N GLY A 446 -12.90 0.27 -25.19
CA GLY A 446 -13.11 1.39 -24.27
C GLY A 446 -14.27 1.26 -23.28
N GLU A 447 -14.92 0.09 -23.15
CA GLU A 447 -15.84 -0.19 -22.04
C GLU A 447 -15.09 -0.65 -20.77
N ILE A 448 -15.70 -0.44 -19.61
CA ILE A 448 -15.19 -0.83 -18.29
C ILE A 448 -16.21 -1.77 -17.65
N LEU A 449 -15.80 -2.95 -17.19
CA LEU A 449 -16.66 -3.83 -16.40
C LEU A 449 -16.85 -3.21 -15.02
N TYR A 450 -18.06 -2.80 -14.71
CA TYR A 450 -18.43 -2.34 -13.38
C TYR A 450 -18.93 -3.52 -12.55
N VAL A 451 -18.22 -3.82 -11.47
CA VAL A 451 -18.56 -4.92 -10.56
C VAL A 451 -19.35 -4.34 -9.40
N ASP A 452 -20.68 -4.36 -9.53
CA ASP A 452 -21.62 -3.98 -8.49
C ASP A 452 -21.32 -4.72 -7.18
N HIS A 453 -21.56 -4.12 -6.02
CA HIS A 453 -21.18 -4.75 -4.75
C HIS A 453 -21.93 -6.08 -4.54
N GLY A 454 -21.22 -7.10 -4.06
CA GLY A 454 -21.75 -8.45 -3.90
C GLY A 454 -20.66 -9.50 -3.66
N ALA A 455 -21.09 -10.76 -3.54
CA ALA A 455 -20.25 -11.94 -3.41
C ALA A 455 -20.51 -12.89 -4.60
N TYR A 456 -19.55 -13.02 -5.49
CA TYR A 456 -19.67 -13.76 -6.74
C TYR A 456 -18.92 -15.09 -6.63
N LEU A 457 -19.64 -16.23 -6.71
CA LEU A 457 -18.97 -17.53 -6.66
C LEU A 457 -18.42 -17.93 -8.03
N ILE A 458 -17.18 -18.39 -8.02
CA ILE A 458 -16.42 -18.88 -9.17
C ILE A 458 -16.13 -20.36 -8.94
N LYS A 459 -16.61 -21.23 -9.84
CA LYS A 459 -16.43 -22.69 -9.78
C LYS A 459 -15.55 -23.26 -10.90
N LYS A 460 -15.01 -22.38 -11.73
CA LYS A 460 -14.01 -22.68 -12.77
C LYS A 460 -13.25 -21.40 -13.13
N THR A 461 -12.03 -21.53 -13.64
CA THR A 461 -11.22 -20.40 -14.14
C THR A 461 -11.99 -19.41 -14.99
N ILE A 462 -11.95 -18.14 -14.60
CA ILE A 462 -12.25 -16.96 -15.42
C ILE A 462 -10.98 -16.56 -16.17
N VAL A 463 -11.04 -16.53 -17.49
CA VAL A 463 -9.92 -16.08 -18.33
C VAL A 463 -10.15 -14.63 -18.73
N ILE A 464 -9.18 -13.76 -18.48
CA ILE A 464 -9.17 -12.40 -19.01
C ILE A 464 -8.42 -12.42 -20.36
N PRO A 465 -9.09 -12.17 -21.50
CA PRO A 465 -8.42 -12.18 -22.80
C PRO A 465 -7.54 -10.93 -22.94
N ALA A 466 -6.23 -11.13 -23.16
CA ALA A 466 -5.26 -10.03 -23.20
C ALA A 466 -5.56 -9.05 -24.35
N GLU A 467 -5.99 -9.57 -25.51
CA GLU A 467 -6.33 -8.80 -26.70
C GLU A 467 -7.54 -7.86 -26.51
N LYS A 468 -8.32 -8.05 -25.44
CA LYS A 468 -9.49 -7.20 -25.12
C LYS A 468 -9.15 -5.99 -24.24
N ASN A 469 -7.90 -5.85 -23.76
CA ASN A 469 -7.45 -4.69 -22.99
C ASN A 469 -8.35 -4.36 -21.77
N VAL A 470 -8.81 -5.40 -21.07
CA VAL A 470 -9.93 -5.35 -20.11
C VAL A 470 -9.67 -4.40 -18.94
N LYS A 471 -10.71 -3.66 -18.55
CA LYS A 471 -10.73 -2.82 -17.34
C LYS A 471 -11.87 -3.24 -16.43
N ILE A 472 -11.60 -3.31 -15.13
CA ILE A 472 -12.53 -3.73 -14.08
C ILE A 472 -12.52 -2.69 -12.95
N GLN A 473 -13.70 -2.22 -12.55
CA GLN A 473 -13.88 -1.28 -11.44
C GLN A 473 -14.95 -1.81 -10.49
N GLY A 474 -14.58 -2.09 -9.24
CA GLY A 474 -15.54 -2.53 -8.22
C GLY A 474 -16.29 -1.41 -7.50
N GLU A 475 -17.41 -1.77 -6.88
CA GLU A 475 -18.18 -0.94 -5.94
C GLU A 475 -17.83 -1.30 -4.48
N VAL A 476 -17.22 -0.36 -3.76
CA VAL A 476 -16.50 -0.61 -2.50
C VAL A 476 -15.38 -1.65 -2.71
N TYR A 477 -15.70 -2.92 -2.47
CA TYR A 477 -14.82 -4.08 -2.54
C TYR A 477 -15.71 -5.33 -2.80
N PRO A 478 -16.27 -5.54 -4.00
CA PRO A 478 -16.98 -6.77 -4.34
C PRO A 478 -16.04 -7.97 -4.18
N MET A 479 -16.61 -9.08 -3.71
CA MET A 479 -15.87 -10.30 -3.38
C MET A 479 -16.03 -11.33 -4.49
N PHE A 480 -14.92 -11.86 -4.99
CA PHE A 480 -14.88 -13.03 -5.85
C PHE A 480 -14.39 -14.24 -5.06
N PHE A 481 -15.23 -15.25 -4.92
CA PHE A 481 -14.91 -16.47 -4.16
C PHE A 481 -14.70 -17.65 -5.09
N ILE A 482 -13.50 -18.19 -5.15
CA ILE A 482 -13.32 -19.52 -5.74
C ILE A 482 -13.82 -20.60 -4.78
N THR A 483 -14.47 -21.63 -5.31
CA THR A 483 -15.02 -22.74 -4.51
C THR A 483 -15.38 -23.96 -5.36
N GLY A 484 -15.52 -25.13 -4.73
CA GLY A 484 -15.99 -26.36 -5.34
C GLY A 484 -14.90 -27.26 -5.94
N GLU A 485 -15.34 -28.39 -6.52
CA GLU A 485 -14.50 -29.52 -6.96
C GLU A 485 -13.36 -29.15 -7.91
N PHE A 486 -13.54 -28.13 -8.76
CA PHE A 486 -12.48 -27.66 -9.67
C PHE A 486 -11.25 -27.10 -8.95
N PHE A 487 -11.38 -26.69 -7.68
CA PHE A 487 -10.33 -26.12 -6.85
C PHE A 487 -10.00 -27.01 -5.62
N SER A 488 -10.40 -28.28 -5.61
CA SER A 488 -10.25 -29.16 -4.43
C SER A 488 -9.01 -30.07 -4.43
N ASP A 489 -8.16 -30.07 -5.46
CA ASP A 489 -6.93 -30.88 -5.49
C ASP A 489 -5.66 -30.01 -5.46
N MET A 490 -4.92 -30.08 -4.36
CA MET A 490 -3.63 -29.40 -4.17
C MET A 490 -2.50 -29.97 -5.05
N ASN A 491 -2.69 -31.15 -5.66
CA ASN A 491 -1.71 -31.76 -6.57
C ASN A 491 -1.90 -31.30 -8.03
N ASP A 492 -3.11 -30.85 -8.39
CA ASP A 492 -3.43 -30.27 -9.71
C ASP A 492 -4.07 -28.87 -9.58
N PRO A 493 -3.38 -27.90 -8.95
CA PRO A 493 -3.98 -26.61 -8.60
C PRO A 493 -4.29 -25.75 -9.83
N LYS A 494 -5.40 -25.00 -9.75
CA LYS A 494 -6.02 -24.25 -10.86
C LYS A 494 -6.22 -22.77 -10.55
N PRO A 495 -6.05 -21.86 -11.53
CA PRO A 495 -6.34 -20.44 -11.36
C PRO A 495 -7.84 -20.15 -11.28
N GLY A 496 -8.23 -19.29 -10.35
CA GLY A 496 -9.54 -18.64 -10.25
C GLY A 496 -9.71 -17.59 -11.33
N PHE A 497 -8.81 -16.61 -11.33
CA PHE A 497 -8.59 -15.69 -12.45
C PHE A 497 -7.30 -16.03 -13.18
N GLN A 498 -7.34 -16.02 -14.52
CA GLN A 498 -6.20 -16.20 -15.39
C GLN A 498 -6.06 -14.95 -16.28
N VAL A 499 -5.14 -14.05 -15.92
CA VAL A 499 -4.99 -12.73 -16.55
C VAL A 499 -4.06 -12.83 -17.77
N GLY A 500 -4.64 -13.01 -18.95
CA GLY A 500 -3.95 -13.58 -20.12
C GLY A 500 -3.99 -15.12 -20.07
N ALA A 501 -4.24 -15.78 -21.20
CA ALA A 501 -4.42 -17.24 -21.23
C ALA A 501 -3.09 -18.02 -21.12
N LYS A 502 -1.96 -17.38 -21.44
CA LYS A 502 -0.61 -17.95 -21.40
C LYS A 502 0.42 -16.88 -21.02
N SER A 503 1.44 -17.27 -20.25
CA SER A 503 2.53 -16.39 -19.86
C SER A 503 3.18 -15.71 -21.07
N GLY A 504 3.20 -14.38 -21.08
CA GLY A 504 3.68 -13.56 -22.19
C GLY A 504 2.62 -13.08 -23.19
N ASP A 505 1.33 -13.42 -23.00
CA ASP A 505 0.23 -12.86 -23.80
C ASP A 505 0.22 -11.33 -23.71
N LYS A 506 0.09 -10.64 -24.85
CA LYS A 506 0.26 -9.18 -24.92
C LYS A 506 -1.06 -8.44 -24.91
N GLY A 507 -1.17 -7.42 -24.05
CA GLY A 507 -2.34 -6.57 -23.91
C GLY A 507 -2.22 -5.64 -22.71
N THR A 508 -3.33 -5.01 -22.32
CA THR A 508 -3.43 -4.21 -21.08
C THR A 508 -4.45 -4.81 -20.13
N PHE A 509 -4.31 -4.57 -18.82
CA PHE A 509 -5.31 -4.99 -17.84
C PHE A 509 -5.34 -4.02 -16.65
N GLU A 510 -6.52 -3.57 -16.25
CA GLU A 510 -6.68 -2.71 -15.07
C GLU A 510 -7.77 -3.30 -14.19
N MET A 511 -7.49 -3.51 -12.90
CA MET A 511 -8.50 -3.89 -11.92
C MET A 511 -8.35 -3.06 -10.66
N ASN A 512 -9.46 -2.47 -10.22
CA ASN A 512 -9.53 -1.57 -9.08
C ASN A 512 -10.57 -2.05 -8.06
N ASP A 513 -10.33 -1.72 -6.79
CA ASP A 513 -11.34 -1.72 -5.73
C ASP A 513 -12.09 -3.08 -5.61
N ALA A 514 -11.39 -4.18 -5.30
CA ALA A 514 -12.00 -5.53 -5.24
C ALA A 514 -11.36 -6.47 -4.20
N ILE A 515 -12.06 -7.55 -3.83
CA ILE A 515 -11.53 -8.65 -3.01
C ILE A 515 -11.61 -9.97 -3.78
N ILE A 516 -10.55 -10.77 -3.72
CA ILE A 516 -10.51 -12.13 -4.24
C ILE A 516 -10.18 -13.08 -3.09
N GLY A 517 -10.92 -14.17 -2.94
CA GLY A 517 -10.78 -15.08 -1.82
C GLY A 517 -11.39 -16.44 -2.09
N THR A 518 -11.65 -17.19 -1.04
CA THR A 518 -12.28 -18.51 -1.12
C THR A 518 -13.57 -18.56 -0.31
N GLN A 519 -14.56 -19.28 -0.84
CA GLN A 519 -15.58 -19.88 0.02
C GLN A 519 -15.12 -21.32 0.24
N GLY A 520 -14.43 -21.52 1.35
CA GLY A 520 -13.57 -22.66 1.59
C GLY A 520 -14.28 -23.99 1.91
N PRO A 521 -13.50 -25.07 1.97
CA PRO A 521 -12.07 -25.13 1.63
C PRO A 521 -11.80 -25.16 0.11
N ALA A 522 -10.69 -24.59 -0.34
CA ALA A 522 -10.27 -24.59 -1.76
C ALA A 522 -8.76 -24.92 -1.94
N PRO A 523 -8.29 -26.10 -1.47
CA PRO A 523 -6.86 -26.45 -1.35
C PRO A 523 -6.07 -26.49 -2.68
N GLY A 524 -6.73 -26.60 -3.82
CA GLY A 524 -6.14 -26.51 -5.17
C GLY A 524 -6.29 -25.13 -5.82
N GLY A 525 -6.85 -24.15 -5.13
CA GLY A 525 -7.12 -22.83 -5.69
C GLY A 525 -5.89 -21.92 -5.76
N ILE A 526 -5.52 -21.48 -6.95
CA ILE A 526 -4.66 -20.30 -7.15
C ILE A 526 -5.61 -19.12 -7.35
N LEU A 527 -5.67 -18.11 -6.48
CA LEU A 527 -6.70 -17.06 -6.59
C LEU A 527 -6.56 -16.26 -7.90
N MET A 528 -5.33 -15.88 -8.25
CA MET A 528 -5.00 -15.28 -9.54
C MET A 528 -3.67 -15.81 -10.11
N GLU A 529 -3.69 -16.22 -11.37
CA GLU A 529 -2.51 -16.42 -12.21
C GLU A 529 -2.38 -15.23 -13.17
N TRP A 530 -1.23 -14.57 -13.14
CA TRP A 530 -0.92 -13.37 -13.90
C TRP A 530 0.06 -13.71 -15.03
N ASN A 531 -0.44 -13.64 -16.26
CA ASN A 531 0.26 -14.06 -17.47
C ASN A 531 0.60 -12.91 -18.42
N ILE A 532 -0.17 -11.83 -18.36
CA ILE A 532 -0.11 -10.72 -19.31
C ILE A 532 1.25 -10.00 -19.29
N ASN A 533 1.72 -9.62 -20.48
CA ASN A 533 2.91 -8.79 -20.69
C ASN A 533 2.49 -7.46 -21.34
N ALA A 534 2.75 -6.38 -20.63
CA ALA A 534 2.37 -5.02 -21.00
C ALA A 534 3.53 -4.03 -20.80
N GLU A 535 3.40 -2.85 -21.41
CA GLU A 535 4.23 -1.69 -21.09
C GLU A 535 4.05 -1.24 -19.63
N ALA A 536 5.00 -0.46 -19.11
CA ALA A 536 5.04 -0.02 -17.72
C ALA A 536 3.68 0.55 -17.24
N GLY A 537 3.14 -0.04 -16.17
CA GLY A 537 1.85 0.34 -15.59
C GLY A 537 0.61 0.11 -16.45
N LYS A 538 0.70 -0.48 -17.65
CA LYS A 538 -0.46 -0.79 -18.50
C LYS A 538 -1.17 -2.10 -18.12
N ALA A 539 -0.51 -2.96 -17.36
CA ALA A 539 -1.17 -4.06 -16.66
C ALA A 539 -0.95 -3.88 -15.15
N GLY A 540 -2.02 -3.81 -14.36
CA GLY A 540 -1.89 -3.64 -12.91
C GLY A 540 -3.15 -3.80 -12.08
N LEU A 541 -2.94 -3.84 -10.76
CA LEU A 541 -3.93 -3.94 -9.69
C LEU A 541 -3.79 -2.74 -8.74
N TRP A 542 -4.90 -2.11 -8.35
CA TRP A 542 -4.93 -0.99 -7.40
C TRP A 542 -6.07 -1.13 -6.39
N ASP A 543 -5.76 -1.14 -5.09
CA ASP A 543 -6.76 -1.47 -4.04
C ASP A 543 -7.51 -2.79 -4.36
N VAL A 544 -6.78 -3.79 -4.84
CA VAL A 544 -7.29 -5.16 -5.04
C VAL A 544 -6.62 -6.05 -4.02
N HIS A 545 -7.43 -6.69 -3.17
CA HIS A 545 -6.93 -7.44 -2.02
C HIS A 545 -7.28 -8.92 -2.14
N PHE A 546 -6.41 -9.78 -1.65
CA PHE A 546 -6.62 -11.22 -1.58
C PHE A 546 -6.90 -11.57 -0.11
N ARG A 547 -8.11 -12.03 0.21
CA ARG A 547 -8.58 -12.21 1.59
C ARG A 547 -9.09 -13.63 1.82
N VAL A 548 -8.34 -14.45 2.54
CA VAL A 548 -8.59 -15.90 2.67
C VAL A 548 -9.01 -16.24 4.11
N GLY A 549 -10.30 -16.54 4.29
CA GLY A 549 -10.91 -16.81 5.60
C GLY A 549 -11.10 -15.56 6.48
N GLY A 550 -11.62 -15.76 7.68
CA GLY A 550 -11.78 -14.71 8.72
C GLY A 550 -12.97 -13.77 8.57
N TYR A 551 -13.92 -14.03 7.68
CA TYR A 551 -15.09 -13.18 7.48
C TYR A 551 -16.30 -13.93 6.96
N GLU A 552 -17.47 -13.32 7.07
CA GLU A 552 -18.75 -13.95 6.73
C GLU A 552 -18.81 -14.40 5.27
N GLY A 553 -19.45 -15.54 5.03
CA GLY A 553 -19.55 -16.16 3.71
C GLY A 553 -18.34 -16.98 3.26
N THR A 554 -17.20 -16.90 3.94
CA THR A 554 -16.01 -17.72 3.64
C THR A 554 -16.13 -19.17 4.08
N LYS A 555 -16.93 -19.45 5.14
CA LYS A 555 -16.97 -20.74 5.87
C LYS A 555 -15.65 -21.12 6.57
N LEU A 556 -14.78 -20.14 6.76
CA LEU A 556 -13.43 -20.27 7.31
C LEU A 556 -13.31 -19.29 8.49
N GLN A 557 -14.08 -19.52 9.55
CA GLN A 557 -14.34 -18.55 10.62
C GLN A 557 -14.12 -19.16 12.01
N SER A 558 -14.16 -18.36 13.08
CA SER A 558 -13.91 -18.84 14.46
C SER A 558 -14.78 -20.03 14.87
N SER A 559 -16.03 -20.10 14.36
CA SER A 559 -16.96 -21.23 14.54
C SER A 559 -16.42 -22.61 14.17
N ASN A 560 -15.43 -22.72 13.29
CA ASN A 560 -14.84 -24.00 12.84
C ASN A 560 -13.30 -24.00 12.76
N CYS A 561 -12.66 -22.83 12.81
CA CYS A 561 -11.21 -22.64 12.65
C CYS A 561 -10.55 -21.95 13.85
N ALA A 562 -11.21 -21.84 15.01
CA ALA A 562 -10.60 -21.30 16.23
C ALA A 562 -9.27 -22.02 16.59
N LYS A 563 -8.28 -21.23 17.01
CA LYS A 563 -6.95 -21.72 17.40
C LYS A 563 -6.99 -22.76 18.53
N ASN A 564 -6.00 -23.68 18.54
CA ASN A 564 -5.83 -24.64 19.63
C ASN A 564 -4.36 -24.80 20.11
N PRO A 565 -3.75 -23.75 20.70
CA PRO A 565 -2.35 -23.81 21.13
C PRO A 565 -2.04 -24.80 22.26
N ASN A 566 -3.07 -25.34 22.93
CA ASN A 566 -2.93 -26.21 24.10
C ASN A 566 -2.72 -27.69 23.74
N ALA A 567 -2.76 -28.05 22.45
CA ALA A 567 -2.53 -29.40 21.97
C ALA A 567 -1.70 -29.36 20.68
N THR A 568 -0.87 -30.38 20.45
CA THR A 568 -0.34 -30.63 19.10
C THR A 568 -1.48 -31.13 18.21
N HIS A 569 -1.64 -30.53 17.04
CA HIS A 569 -2.66 -30.92 16.07
C HIS A 569 -2.13 -30.83 14.64
N ASP A 570 -2.73 -31.64 13.75
CA ASP A 570 -2.59 -31.47 12.31
C ASP A 570 -3.45 -30.29 11.83
N ALA A 571 -3.35 -29.93 10.55
CA ALA A 571 -4.22 -28.93 9.94
C ALA A 571 -5.65 -29.46 9.79
N ASN A 572 -6.65 -28.70 10.24
CA ASN A 572 -8.07 -28.99 9.95
C ASN A 572 -8.34 -28.84 8.42
N PRO A 573 -8.77 -29.91 7.71
CA PRO A 573 -9.05 -29.84 6.27
C PRO A 573 -10.14 -28.83 5.90
N ASP A 574 -11.12 -28.61 6.78
CA ASP A 574 -12.19 -27.63 6.55
C ASP A 574 -11.69 -26.18 6.63
N CYS A 575 -10.50 -25.95 7.21
CA CYS A 575 -9.88 -24.64 7.37
C CYS A 575 -8.77 -24.36 6.35
N ILE A 576 -8.68 -25.16 5.28
CA ILE A 576 -7.71 -24.91 4.20
C ILE A 576 -8.22 -23.78 3.30
N GLY A 577 -7.45 -22.69 3.26
CA GLY A 577 -7.73 -21.48 2.50
C GLY A 577 -7.61 -21.70 0.99
N SER A 578 -6.42 -21.46 0.43
CA SER A 578 -6.09 -21.67 -0.98
C SER A 578 -4.70 -22.28 -1.17
N PHE A 579 -4.36 -22.72 -2.38
CA PHE A 579 -3.01 -23.18 -2.73
C PHE A 579 -2.01 -22.02 -2.82
N MET A 580 -2.44 -20.90 -3.41
CA MET A 580 -1.64 -19.70 -3.62
C MET A 580 -2.53 -18.48 -3.86
N GLN A 581 -2.18 -17.32 -3.33
CA GLN A 581 -2.95 -16.09 -3.56
C GLN A 581 -2.62 -15.45 -4.92
N LEU A 582 -1.34 -15.25 -5.28
CA LEU A 582 -0.96 -14.68 -6.58
C LEU A 582 0.24 -15.37 -7.23
N HIS A 583 0.13 -15.74 -8.51
CA HIS A 583 1.23 -16.27 -9.32
C HIS A 583 1.58 -15.32 -10.48
N VAL A 584 2.70 -14.61 -10.40
CA VAL A 584 3.20 -13.73 -11.47
C VAL A 584 4.20 -14.51 -12.34
N THR A 585 3.72 -15.00 -13.48
CA THR A 585 4.43 -16.01 -14.28
C THR A 585 5.59 -15.44 -15.10
N LYS A 586 6.47 -16.34 -15.57
CA LYS A 586 7.80 -16.02 -16.12
C LYS A 586 7.87 -14.92 -17.20
N SER A 587 6.94 -14.89 -18.15
CA SER A 587 6.95 -13.92 -19.26
C SER A 587 5.97 -12.76 -19.08
N SER A 588 5.36 -12.62 -17.90
CA SER A 588 4.46 -11.51 -17.57
C SER A 588 5.18 -10.24 -17.12
N SER A 589 4.47 -9.11 -17.05
CA SER A 589 4.89 -7.85 -16.39
C SER A 589 3.69 -7.23 -15.67
N GLY A 590 3.90 -6.39 -14.65
CA GLY A 590 2.76 -5.85 -13.89
C GLY A 590 3.09 -4.81 -12.82
N TYR A 591 2.11 -3.97 -12.50
CA TYR A 591 2.17 -2.94 -11.47
C TYR A 591 1.11 -3.20 -10.40
N PHE A 592 1.53 -3.39 -9.15
CA PHE A 592 0.65 -3.82 -8.05
C PHE A 592 0.76 -2.79 -6.92
N GLU A 593 -0.30 -2.03 -6.64
CA GLU A 593 -0.29 -0.92 -5.68
C GLU A 593 -1.41 -1.04 -4.64
N ASN A 594 -1.04 -0.93 -3.36
CA ASN A 594 -1.92 -1.21 -2.22
C ASN A 594 -2.64 -2.56 -2.36
N VAL A 595 -1.88 -3.61 -2.66
CA VAL A 595 -2.37 -4.99 -2.81
C VAL A 595 -2.02 -5.75 -1.54
N TRP A 596 -3.03 -6.18 -0.79
CA TRP A 596 -2.87 -6.95 0.44
C TRP A 596 -3.23 -8.43 0.22
N LEU A 597 -2.31 -9.35 0.50
CA LEU A 597 -2.50 -10.80 0.42
C LEU A 597 -2.58 -11.37 1.84
N TRP A 598 -3.76 -11.33 2.44
CA TRP A 598 -4.01 -11.75 3.81
C TRP A 598 -4.64 -13.13 3.86
N THR A 599 -4.01 -14.03 4.61
CA THR A 599 -4.62 -15.25 5.13
C THR A 599 -5.04 -14.99 6.56
N ALA A 600 -6.29 -15.21 6.91
CA ALA A 600 -6.81 -14.70 8.17
C ALA A 600 -6.16 -15.32 9.41
N ASP A 601 -5.62 -14.44 10.26
CA ASP A 601 -5.13 -14.76 11.60
C ASP A 601 -6.20 -14.59 12.68
N HIS A 602 -7.27 -13.83 12.39
CA HIS A 602 -8.41 -13.60 13.27
C HIS A 602 -9.75 -13.41 12.53
N GLU A 603 -10.83 -13.45 13.30
CA GLU A 603 -12.22 -13.29 12.87
C GLU A 603 -12.66 -11.80 12.82
N LEU A 604 -13.27 -11.39 11.72
CA LEU A 604 -13.70 -10.00 11.45
C LEU A 604 -15.21 -9.74 11.57
N ASP A 605 -16.07 -10.77 11.64
CA ASP A 605 -17.53 -10.59 11.66
C ASP A 605 -18.23 -11.30 12.84
N GLN A 606 -17.73 -12.44 13.35
CA GLN A 606 -18.30 -13.08 14.55
C GLN A 606 -17.83 -12.42 15.85
N ALA A 607 -18.74 -12.34 16.83
CA ALA A 607 -18.59 -11.52 18.04
C ALA A 607 -17.48 -11.95 19.02
N ASP A 608 -16.77 -13.05 18.79
CA ASP A 608 -15.60 -13.43 19.58
C ASP A 608 -14.31 -12.74 19.09
N HIS A 609 -14.28 -12.27 17.84
CA HIS A 609 -13.10 -11.72 17.15
C HIS A 609 -11.83 -12.57 17.40
N GLY A 610 -12.04 -13.88 17.47
CA GLY A 610 -11.04 -14.84 17.92
C GLY A 610 -9.93 -15.04 16.90
N GLN A 611 -8.73 -15.34 17.37
CA GLN A 611 -7.65 -15.82 16.51
C GLN A 611 -7.97 -17.21 15.94
N ILE A 612 -7.67 -17.41 14.66
CA ILE A 612 -8.04 -18.59 13.88
C ILE A 612 -6.87 -19.18 13.11
N ASP A 613 -6.94 -20.48 12.87
CA ASP A 613 -5.99 -21.24 12.05
C ASP A 613 -6.55 -21.40 10.63
N ILE A 614 -6.15 -20.51 9.70
CA ILE A 614 -6.41 -20.70 8.26
C ILE A 614 -5.14 -21.15 7.55
N TYR A 615 -5.21 -22.31 6.89
CA TYR A 615 -4.06 -22.89 6.20
C TYR A 615 -4.07 -22.50 4.72
N ASN A 616 -3.36 -21.44 4.36
CA ASN A 616 -3.12 -21.05 2.96
C ASN A 616 -1.69 -21.43 2.54
N GLY A 617 -1.49 -22.02 1.37
CA GLY A 617 -0.17 -22.54 1.00
C GLY A 617 0.90 -21.45 0.85
N ARG A 618 0.63 -20.46 0.00
CA ARG A 618 1.59 -19.44 -0.45
C ARG A 618 0.91 -18.09 -0.66
N GLY A 619 1.63 -17.00 -0.37
CA GLY A 619 1.20 -15.65 -0.71
C GLY A 619 1.39 -15.41 -2.21
N MET A 620 2.58 -14.93 -2.58
CA MET A 620 2.96 -14.55 -3.93
C MET A 620 4.18 -15.34 -4.45
N ILE A 621 4.06 -15.97 -5.62
CA ILE A 621 5.21 -16.41 -6.44
C ILE A 621 5.41 -15.45 -7.59
N VAL A 622 6.64 -15.02 -7.82
CA VAL A 622 7.05 -14.19 -8.96
C VAL A 622 8.19 -14.87 -9.71
N GLU A 623 7.95 -15.23 -10.97
CA GLU A 623 8.94 -15.75 -11.92
C GLU A 623 9.30 -14.74 -13.03
N SER A 624 8.56 -13.62 -13.09
CA SER A 624 8.63 -12.63 -14.16
C SER A 624 10.07 -12.20 -14.47
N GLN A 625 10.38 -12.10 -15.76
CA GLN A 625 11.61 -11.48 -16.26
C GLN A 625 11.53 -9.94 -16.35
N GLY A 626 10.47 -9.36 -15.79
CA GLY A 626 10.28 -7.94 -15.60
C GLY A 626 9.61 -7.22 -16.78
N PRO A 627 9.25 -5.94 -16.57
CA PRO A 627 9.32 -5.24 -15.28
C PRO A 627 8.14 -5.57 -14.37
N VAL A 628 8.38 -5.65 -13.05
CA VAL A 628 7.34 -5.75 -12.02
C VAL A 628 7.59 -4.72 -10.92
N TRP A 629 6.51 -4.06 -10.47
CA TRP A 629 6.52 -3.16 -9.33
C TRP A 629 5.50 -3.60 -8.29
N LEU A 630 5.95 -3.81 -7.04
CA LEU A 630 5.09 -4.10 -5.88
C LEU A 630 5.16 -2.91 -4.91
N VAL A 631 4.17 -2.02 -4.97
CA VAL A 631 4.17 -0.71 -4.30
C VAL A 631 3.23 -0.75 -3.09
N GLY A 632 3.78 -0.69 -1.88
CA GLY A 632 2.97 -0.78 -0.66
C GLY A 632 2.17 -2.08 -0.55
N THR A 633 2.74 -3.22 -0.95
CA THR A 633 2.06 -4.52 -0.90
C THR A 633 2.37 -5.27 0.40
N ALA A 634 1.39 -5.97 0.95
CA ALA A 634 1.58 -6.84 2.11
C ALA A 634 1.20 -8.28 1.75
N SER A 635 1.91 -9.27 2.29
CA SER A 635 1.54 -10.68 2.17
C SER A 635 1.80 -11.40 3.48
N GLU A 636 0.79 -12.08 4.03
CA GLU A 636 0.81 -12.50 5.42
C GLU A 636 0.16 -13.86 5.66
N HIS A 637 0.67 -14.54 6.67
CA HIS A 637 0.14 -15.78 7.26
C HIS A 637 -0.08 -16.94 6.27
N SER A 638 0.64 -16.93 5.14
CA SER A 638 0.77 -18.12 4.29
C SER A 638 1.79 -19.11 4.85
N GLN A 639 1.53 -20.39 4.64
CA GLN A 639 2.15 -21.49 5.37
C GLN A 639 3.60 -21.75 4.97
N MET A 640 3.95 -21.58 3.69
CA MET A 640 5.31 -21.82 3.18
C MET A 640 6.12 -20.53 3.01
N SER A 641 5.55 -19.54 2.33
CA SER A 641 6.19 -18.27 2.02
C SER A 641 5.17 -17.17 1.74
N GLN A 642 5.54 -15.93 2.09
CA GLN A 642 4.75 -14.74 1.78
C GLN A 642 5.13 -14.20 0.39
N TYR A 643 6.42 -13.95 0.14
CA TYR A 643 6.96 -13.62 -1.19
C TYR A 643 8.04 -14.63 -1.61
N HIS A 644 7.94 -15.17 -2.81
CA HIS A 644 8.97 -16.01 -3.43
C HIS A 644 9.29 -15.50 -4.84
N PHE A 645 10.51 -15.03 -5.04
CA PHE A 645 11.07 -14.69 -6.34
C PHE A 645 11.90 -15.87 -6.86
N GLN A 646 11.44 -16.53 -7.93
CA GLN A 646 12.09 -17.69 -8.54
C GLN A 646 12.60 -17.39 -9.95
N GLY A 647 13.91 -17.42 -10.16
CA GLY A 647 14.49 -17.11 -11.47
C GLY A 647 14.09 -15.72 -11.99
N ALA A 648 13.58 -14.85 -11.12
CA ALA A 648 12.94 -13.60 -11.46
C ALA A 648 13.98 -12.55 -11.87
N LYS A 649 13.55 -11.57 -12.65
CA LYS A 649 14.43 -10.50 -13.11
C LYS A 649 13.73 -9.16 -13.23
N ASP A 650 14.47 -8.10 -12.92
CA ASP A 650 14.04 -6.70 -13.02
C ASP A 650 12.72 -6.46 -12.26
N ILE A 651 12.82 -6.62 -10.94
CA ILE A 651 11.71 -6.45 -9.98
C ILE A 651 12.02 -5.29 -9.03
N TRP A 652 11.06 -4.37 -8.85
CA TRP A 652 11.06 -3.35 -7.80
C TRP A 652 9.98 -3.66 -6.76
N TYR A 653 10.26 -3.53 -5.47
CA TYR A 653 9.26 -3.71 -4.43
C TYR A 653 9.54 -2.88 -3.17
N GLY A 654 8.54 -2.15 -2.66
CA GLY A 654 8.75 -1.22 -1.54
C GLY A 654 7.57 -0.31 -1.19
N ALA A 655 7.34 0.02 0.09
CA ALA A 655 7.66 -0.85 1.22
C ALA A 655 6.79 -2.11 1.08
N ILE A 656 7.37 -3.29 1.32
CA ILE A 656 6.57 -4.51 1.51
C ILE A 656 6.46 -4.86 2.98
N GLN A 657 5.40 -5.59 3.35
CA GLN A 657 5.25 -6.13 4.70
C GLN A 657 4.83 -7.60 4.69
N THR A 658 5.28 -8.34 5.73
CA THR A 658 5.00 -9.76 5.91
C THR A 658 4.88 -10.15 7.38
N GLU A 659 4.01 -11.13 7.67
CA GLU A 659 3.90 -11.79 8.96
C GLU A 659 3.83 -13.32 8.79
N THR A 660 4.47 -14.04 9.71
CA THR A 660 4.39 -15.50 9.83
C THR A 660 3.05 -15.93 10.46
N PRO A 661 2.41 -17.05 10.02
CA PRO A 661 1.16 -17.51 10.63
C PRO A 661 1.33 -17.85 12.13
N TYR A 662 0.45 -17.34 12.97
CA TYR A 662 0.64 -17.31 14.44
C TYR A 662 0.66 -18.68 15.12
N TYR A 663 0.00 -19.67 14.49
CA TYR A 663 -0.03 -21.05 14.95
C TYR A 663 1.31 -21.77 14.75
N GLN A 664 2.16 -21.34 13.80
CA GLN A 664 3.45 -22.00 13.56
C GLN A 664 4.34 -21.96 14.82
N PRO A 665 5.01 -23.07 15.19
CA PRO A 665 5.23 -24.29 14.40
C PRO A 665 4.20 -25.43 14.62
N ASN A 666 2.97 -25.11 15.06
CA ASN A 666 1.90 -26.08 15.37
C ASN A 666 0.62 -25.81 14.55
N PRO A 667 0.44 -26.40 13.36
CA PRO A 667 1.39 -27.26 12.65
C PRO A 667 2.50 -26.46 11.94
N LYS A 668 3.57 -27.17 11.57
CA LYS A 668 4.74 -26.63 10.84
C LYS A 668 4.44 -26.35 9.36
N SER A 669 5.29 -25.54 8.73
CA SER A 669 5.16 -24.96 7.38
C SER A 669 4.90 -25.90 6.18
N ASP A 670 5.08 -27.21 6.31
CA ASP A 670 4.81 -28.22 5.27
C ASP A 670 3.54 -29.05 5.55
N VAL A 671 2.65 -28.53 6.40
CA VAL A 671 1.34 -29.12 6.72
C VAL A 671 0.26 -28.06 6.54
N PRO A 672 -0.85 -28.33 5.81
CA PRO A 672 -1.14 -29.57 5.07
C PRO A 672 -0.46 -29.65 3.71
N PHE A 673 0.17 -28.56 3.23
CA PHE A 673 0.79 -28.50 1.92
C PHE A 673 2.17 -29.15 1.94
N THR A 674 2.33 -30.27 1.24
CA THR A 674 3.65 -30.87 0.99
C THR A 674 4.40 -30.13 -0.11
N LYS A 675 5.73 -30.17 -0.07
CA LYS A 675 6.64 -29.64 -1.10
C LYS A 675 6.23 -30.07 -2.52
N ASN A 676 6.08 -29.09 -3.40
CA ASN A 676 5.76 -29.24 -4.81
C ASN A 676 6.82 -28.52 -5.67
N ASP A 677 7.71 -29.29 -6.29
CA ASP A 677 8.83 -28.75 -7.08
C ASP A 677 8.37 -27.89 -8.28
N LYS A 678 7.13 -28.06 -8.78
CA LYS A 678 6.55 -27.20 -9.83
C LYS A 678 6.42 -25.74 -9.39
N TYR A 679 6.23 -25.52 -8.10
CA TYR A 679 6.09 -24.19 -7.48
C TYR A 679 7.27 -23.86 -6.55
N PHE A 680 8.39 -24.58 -6.72
CA PHE A 680 9.70 -24.23 -6.15
C PHE A 680 9.74 -24.20 -4.60
N ASP A 681 8.88 -25.00 -3.98
CA ASP A 681 8.66 -24.94 -2.54
C ASP A 681 9.94 -25.13 -1.72
N PRO A 682 10.08 -24.40 -0.60
CA PRO A 682 11.15 -24.63 0.36
C PRO A 682 11.08 -26.06 0.93
N ASP A 683 12.24 -26.65 1.20
CA ASP A 683 12.33 -27.95 1.85
C ASP A 683 12.38 -27.77 3.37
N PHE A 684 11.28 -28.06 4.06
CA PHE A 684 11.17 -27.92 5.51
C PHE A 684 11.73 -29.13 6.29
N SER A 685 12.27 -30.16 5.61
CA SER A 685 12.77 -31.37 6.27
C SER A 685 14.03 -31.16 7.13
N GLU A 686 14.79 -30.08 6.90
CA GLU A 686 16.02 -29.77 7.63
C GLU A 686 15.80 -29.02 8.97
N GLY A 687 14.58 -29.05 9.52
CA GLY A 687 14.26 -28.44 10.82
C GLY A 687 13.78 -26.98 10.73
N LEU A 688 13.52 -26.48 9.52
CA LEU A 688 12.78 -25.23 9.32
C LEU A 688 11.30 -25.45 9.68
N THR A 689 10.76 -24.65 10.58
CA THR A 689 9.38 -24.84 11.11
C THR A 689 8.45 -23.62 10.95
N SER A 690 8.97 -22.53 10.37
CA SER A 690 8.26 -21.28 10.14
C SER A 690 8.31 -20.86 8.67
N ALA A 691 7.33 -20.09 8.22
CA ALA A 691 7.24 -19.58 6.86
C ALA A 691 8.34 -18.55 6.56
N TRP A 692 8.74 -18.46 5.30
CA TRP A 692 9.64 -17.42 4.81
C TRP A 692 8.87 -16.12 4.53
N ALA A 693 9.39 -14.99 4.98
CA ALA A 693 8.88 -13.68 4.57
C ALA A 693 9.18 -13.43 3.09
N VAL A 694 10.47 -13.41 2.74
CA VAL A 694 10.93 -13.22 1.36
C VAL A 694 11.98 -14.28 0.99
N ARG A 695 11.78 -14.96 -0.14
CA ARG A 695 12.78 -15.83 -0.77
C ARG A 695 13.20 -15.26 -2.12
N VAL A 696 14.50 -15.20 -2.38
CA VAL A 696 15.09 -14.78 -3.67
C VAL A 696 16.02 -15.89 -4.15
N ILE A 697 15.53 -16.69 -5.10
CA ILE A 697 16.17 -17.93 -5.54
C ILE A 697 16.45 -17.86 -7.04
N ASP A 698 17.69 -18.17 -7.45
CA ASP A 698 18.17 -18.17 -8.85
C ASP A 698 17.88 -16.87 -9.63
N SER A 699 17.66 -15.75 -8.92
CA SER A 699 17.10 -14.50 -9.46
C SER A 699 18.18 -13.42 -9.69
N SER A 700 17.84 -12.36 -10.43
CA SER A 700 18.78 -11.23 -10.64
C SER A 700 18.10 -9.87 -10.77
N SER A 701 18.79 -8.78 -10.44
CA SER A 701 18.23 -7.42 -10.55
C SER A 701 16.93 -7.27 -9.73
N ILE A 702 17.06 -7.53 -8.43
CA ILE A 702 15.96 -7.53 -7.45
C ILE A 702 16.17 -6.36 -6.49
N TRP A 703 15.26 -5.40 -6.52
CA TRP A 703 15.42 -4.08 -5.89
C TRP A 703 14.35 -3.85 -4.82
N ASN A 704 14.73 -4.02 -3.54
CA ASN A 704 13.84 -3.73 -2.42
C ASN A 704 14.11 -2.34 -1.86
N TYR A 705 13.04 -1.54 -1.70
CA TYR A 705 13.07 -0.25 -1.03
C TYR A 705 12.06 -0.24 0.13
N GLY A 706 12.48 -0.86 1.23
CA GLY A 706 11.69 -1.10 2.43
C GLY A 706 11.11 -2.50 2.47
N ALA A 707 11.45 -3.26 3.52
CA ALA A 707 10.80 -4.53 3.85
C ALA A 707 10.57 -4.68 5.35
N GLY A 708 9.30 -4.79 5.76
CA GLY A 708 8.88 -5.21 7.09
C GLY A 708 8.68 -6.71 7.14
N THR A 709 9.47 -7.44 7.92
CA THR A 709 9.37 -8.92 7.99
C THR A 709 9.25 -9.42 9.41
N TYR A 710 8.05 -9.83 9.83
CA TYR A 710 7.73 -9.99 11.24
C TYR A 710 7.38 -11.42 11.65
N SER A 711 7.88 -11.82 12.82
CA SER A 711 7.55 -13.07 13.51
C SER A 711 7.14 -12.75 14.94
N PHE A 712 5.85 -12.83 15.25
CA PHE A 712 5.31 -12.39 16.55
C PHE A 712 5.00 -13.51 17.53
N PHE A 713 5.02 -14.76 17.10
CA PHE A 713 4.51 -15.88 17.88
C PHE A 713 5.33 -17.15 17.67
N SER A 714 5.23 -18.05 18.64
CA SER A 714 5.51 -19.47 18.48
C SER A 714 4.33 -20.23 19.08
N ASN A 715 3.48 -20.82 18.23
CA ASN A 715 2.21 -21.45 18.64
C ASN A 715 1.37 -20.53 19.55
N TYR A 716 1.08 -19.32 19.07
CA TYR A 716 0.38 -18.23 19.78
C TYR A 716 1.03 -17.70 21.08
N ASP A 717 2.21 -18.17 21.49
CA ASP A 717 2.97 -17.60 22.62
C ASP A 717 3.95 -16.51 22.14
N GLN A 718 3.98 -15.36 22.82
CA GLN A 718 4.83 -14.20 22.49
C GLN A 718 6.10 -14.10 23.35
N LYS A 719 6.44 -15.08 24.21
CA LYS A 719 7.69 -15.08 25.02
C LYS A 719 8.96 -14.94 24.18
N CYS A 720 8.91 -15.31 22.90
CA CYS A 720 10.00 -15.14 21.94
C CYS A 720 10.18 -13.68 21.46
N VAL A 721 9.17 -12.82 21.56
CA VAL A 721 9.20 -11.43 21.05
C VAL A 721 10.19 -10.54 21.82
N PRO A 722 10.33 -10.62 23.16
CA PRO A 722 11.44 -10.00 23.87
C PRO A 722 12.80 -10.67 23.60
N GLY A 723 12.81 -11.99 23.37
CA GLY A 723 14.02 -12.77 23.06
C GLY A 723 14.55 -12.62 21.63
N GLN A 724 13.76 -11.98 20.75
CA GLN A 724 14.04 -11.77 19.32
C GLN A 724 14.19 -13.07 18.51
N ASN A 725 13.54 -14.15 18.94
CA ASN A 725 13.80 -15.51 18.47
C ASN A 725 12.51 -16.34 18.25
N CYS A 726 11.48 -15.74 17.67
CA CYS A 726 10.24 -16.45 17.31
C CYS A 726 10.44 -17.41 16.13
N GLN A 727 11.35 -17.09 15.20
CA GLN A 727 11.84 -18.03 14.16
C GLN A 727 13.34 -17.87 13.87
N GLU A 728 14.01 -18.94 13.48
CA GLU A 728 15.46 -18.93 13.25
C GLU A 728 15.84 -18.09 12.01
N HIS A 729 15.11 -18.24 10.91
CA HIS A 729 15.38 -17.55 9.64
C HIS A 729 14.09 -16.93 9.10
N ILE A 730 14.17 -15.73 8.51
CA ILE A 730 12.99 -15.04 7.97
C ILE A 730 13.11 -14.65 6.49
N ASN A 731 14.31 -14.32 5.99
CA ASN A 731 14.53 -14.08 4.56
C ASN A 731 15.64 -14.97 3.99
N GLU A 732 15.47 -15.43 2.76
CA GLU A 732 16.42 -16.27 2.01
C GLU A 732 16.91 -15.57 0.75
N ILE A 733 18.23 -15.56 0.51
CA ILE A 733 18.85 -15.20 -0.77
C ILE A 733 19.82 -16.31 -1.18
N THR A 734 19.46 -17.09 -2.20
CA THR A 734 20.22 -18.25 -2.67
C THR A 734 20.41 -18.19 -4.19
N ASN A 735 21.61 -18.53 -4.68
CA ASN A 735 21.99 -18.56 -6.11
C ASN A 735 21.69 -17.29 -6.94
N SER A 736 21.52 -16.15 -6.29
CA SER A 736 21.06 -14.90 -6.91
C SER A 736 22.19 -13.86 -7.01
N THR A 737 22.06 -12.90 -7.94
CA THR A 737 23.06 -11.85 -8.22
C THR A 737 22.38 -10.48 -8.37
N ASN A 738 23.08 -9.37 -8.15
CA ASN A 738 22.48 -8.02 -8.22
C ASN A 738 21.13 -7.91 -7.43
N VAL A 739 21.08 -8.51 -6.24
CA VAL A 739 20.00 -8.33 -5.25
C VAL A 739 20.41 -7.18 -4.32
N ASN A 740 19.61 -6.12 -4.29
CA ASN A 740 19.88 -4.90 -3.54
C ASN A 740 18.67 -4.52 -2.69
N TRP A 741 18.82 -4.57 -1.37
CA TRP A 741 17.78 -4.27 -0.41
C TRP A 741 18.16 -3.07 0.45
N PHE A 742 17.26 -2.11 0.51
CA PHE A 742 17.40 -0.87 1.27
C PHE A 742 16.33 -0.81 2.36
N GLY A 743 16.71 -0.63 3.62
CA GLY A 743 15.77 -0.57 4.74
C GLY A 743 15.01 -1.88 5.02
N LEU A 744 15.72 -2.97 5.28
CA LEU A 744 15.13 -4.21 5.79
C LEU A 744 14.93 -4.11 7.31
N SER A 745 13.68 -4.10 7.77
CA SER A 745 13.32 -4.16 9.19
C SER A 745 12.67 -5.50 9.53
N SER A 746 13.39 -6.37 10.25
CA SER A 746 12.89 -7.68 10.67
C SER A 746 12.52 -7.70 12.15
N LYS A 747 11.47 -8.43 12.53
CA LYS A 747 11.07 -8.59 13.94
C LYS A 747 11.21 -10.03 14.42
N ALA A 748 12.01 -10.20 15.47
CA ALA A 748 12.16 -11.42 16.26
C ALA A 748 12.44 -12.68 15.44
N SER A 749 13.32 -12.53 14.44
CA SER A 749 14.00 -13.66 13.83
C SER A 749 15.51 -13.54 14.04
N VAL A 750 16.15 -14.64 14.41
CA VAL A 750 17.60 -14.66 14.73
C VAL A 750 18.42 -14.19 13.53
N ASN A 751 18.10 -14.71 12.34
CA ASN A 751 18.79 -14.40 11.08
C ASN A 751 17.86 -13.62 10.14
N MET A 752 18.08 -12.30 10.05
CA MET A 752 17.36 -11.38 9.15
C MET A 752 17.52 -11.76 7.68
N ILE A 753 18.71 -12.20 7.26
CA ILE A 753 19.01 -12.71 5.92
C ILE A 753 19.82 -14.00 6.04
N THR A 754 19.42 -15.01 5.27
CA THR A 754 20.01 -16.35 5.25
C THR A 754 20.37 -16.74 3.81
N SER A 755 21.46 -17.48 3.62
CA SER A 755 21.83 -18.07 2.33
C SER A 755 22.37 -19.48 2.54
N ASN A 756 21.86 -20.46 1.78
CA ASN A 756 22.28 -21.87 1.88
C ASN A 756 22.30 -22.38 3.35
N GLY A 757 21.22 -22.10 4.10
CA GLY A 757 21.07 -22.49 5.51
C GLY A 757 21.96 -21.74 6.52
N LYS A 758 22.70 -20.70 6.10
CA LYS A 758 23.58 -19.90 6.96
C LYS A 758 23.06 -18.48 7.12
N GLY A 759 22.90 -18.03 8.36
CA GLY A 759 22.63 -16.62 8.65
C GLY A 759 23.78 -15.72 8.19
N LEU A 760 23.46 -14.75 7.34
CA LEU A 760 24.38 -13.72 6.84
C LEU A 760 24.26 -12.41 7.62
N VAL A 761 23.04 -12.05 8.01
CA VAL A 761 22.70 -10.85 8.76
C VAL A 761 21.80 -11.27 9.92
N LYS A 762 22.08 -10.78 11.13
CA LYS A 762 21.35 -11.14 12.36
C LYS A 762 20.63 -9.97 13.00
N ASP A 763 19.60 -10.27 13.80
CA ASP A 763 18.88 -9.28 14.61
C ASP A 763 19.80 -8.65 15.69
N GLU A 764 20.65 -9.46 16.34
CA GLU A 764 21.52 -9.02 17.43
C GLU A 764 22.49 -7.90 17.03
N ASP A 765 23.00 -7.95 15.79
CA ASP A 765 23.93 -6.95 15.23
C ASP A 765 23.23 -5.68 14.72
N ASN A 766 21.89 -5.70 14.63
CA ASN A 766 21.10 -4.71 13.91
C ASN A 766 19.94 -4.11 14.73
N ARG A 767 19.97 -4.21 16.06
CA ARG A 767 18.90 -3.74 16.96
C ARG A 767 18.49 -2.28 16.72
N SER A 768 17.20 -2.07 16.44
CA SER A 768 16.52 -0.78 16.33
C SER A 768 15.55 -0.59 17.52
N ASN A 769 14.55 0.28 17.39
CA ASN A 769 13.58 0.64 18.43
C ASN A 769 12.67 -0.53 18.88
N PHE A 770 12.33 -1.44 17.98
CA PHE A 770 11.50 -2.61 18.26
C PHE A 770 11.90 -3.81 17.38
N CYS A 771 12.03 -3.58 16.08
CA CYS A 771 12.66 -4.48 15.11
C CYS A 771 14.21 -4.45 15.23
N ALA A 772 14.88 -5.34 14.52
CA ALA A 772 16.20 -5.06 13.97
C ALA A 772 16.07 -4.40 12.59
N THR A 773 17.08 -3.66 12.14
CA THR A 773 17.04 -2.91 10.87
C THR A 773 18.41 -2.84 10.22
N LEU A 774 18.48 -3.31 8.97
CA LEU A 774 19.64 -3.19 8.09
C LEU A 774 19.33 -2.13 7.03
N ALA A 775 20.19 -1.11 6.91
CA ALA A 775 20.00 -0.04 5.93
C ALA A 775 20.30 -0.51 4.50
N ILE A 776 21.31 -1.37 4.30
CA ILE A 776 21.72 -1.87 2.99
C ILE A 776 22.17 -3.33 3.05
N PHE A 777 21.60 -4.18 2.19
CA PHE A 777 22.26 -5.39 1.67
C PHE A 777 22.46 -5.21 0.17
N ALA A 778 23.68 -5.38 -0.35
CA ALA A 778 23.97 -5.18 -1.77
C ALA A 778 24.81 -6.31 -2.37
N GLN A 779 24.41 -6.79 -3.55
CA GLN A 779 25.20 -7.64 -4.43
C GLN A 779 25.60 -6.86 -5.68
N ALA A 780 26.84 -7.05 -6.14
CA ALA A 780 27.31 -6.52 -7.42
C ALA A 780 26.67 -7.22 -8.63
#